data_AF-A0A928KB71-F1
#
_entry.id   AF-A0A928KB71-F1
#
_cell.length_a   1.000
_cell.length_b   1.000
_cell.length_c   1.000
_cell.angle_alpha   90.00
_cell.angle_beta   90.00
_cell.angle_gamma   90.00
#
_symmetry.space_group_name_H-M   'P 1'
#
loop_
_entity.id
_entity.type
_entity.pdbx_description
1 polymer ?
#
loop_
_entity_poly.entity_id
_entity_poly.type
_entity_poly.pdbx_seq_one_letter_code
_entity_poly.pdbx_strand_id
1 'polypeptide(L)'
;MAKRTDIKKVLIIGSGPIVIGQAAEFDYAGTQACLALREEGYEVVLCNSNPATIMTDTTIADKVYMEPLTLEYVAKILRYERPDAIVPGIGGQTGLNLAMQLEKKGILKECGVELLGTSSESIERAEDREMFKELCQSIGEPVIPSEITYSLDEAKAAAARIGYPVVLRPAFTLGGTGGGFAYNEQELLEIGKNAFKLSPVHQVLIEKSVKGYKEIEFEVMRDSNDHAITICGMENVDPVGVHTGDSIVVAPILSLNDHDLKMLNDSAIKIIRELKIEGGCNVQFALDPNSSQYYLIEVNPRVSRSSALASKASGYPIARVTAKIAMGMALEDIPLPGGNAAIEPRLDYIVAKFPRFPFDKFASAPNTLGTQMKATGEVMGIGATLDECFLKSVRSLETGVCHFHMAKFDNMTKEELVQYIAESKDDNIFAITQLIRLGMTVEELHELTKITDLFLESLRRIVDMENRLKANRDEDTLRDAKVMGFGDSFIARLWGMKETEVYAMRKAAGIVPVFKMVDTLHTGAYIAYLYSSYTGENASRLTDKKKIVVLGAGPIRIGQGVEFDYSTVHAVQTIKKAGYEAIIINNNPETVSTDYTTADKLYFEPLTPEDVMAIIDYEQPEGVVASLGGQTAINLAEPLMERGVTIIGTDCAAIARAEDRNQFENLLNELDIPRAKGYAVTNIEDGVRVANEIGYPVLVRPSFVLGGRAMQIVAKDEHLRQYLKTAVEIDEDKPVLVDKYIQGKEVEIDAICDGRDVFVPGIMELVERTGVHSGDSISVYPTFSISNKVKGIILQYAKKLGLGIGIIGLFNIQFIVDDKDDVYIIEVNPRSSRTVPFLSKATGYSLADIATEVILGKSLKEQGLFDLYPAEKERYYVKVPVFSFNKIKGLDAYLSPEMKSTGEAIGYDDKLSRAMQKALIASGMTLQNYGTVIVTLADEDKEEALPLVRRFYDMGFNIEATVGTANFLKEHGIRTRVLKKLLEGSEEIFDSIRAGYVSYVINTRAILSGVHYEDGVAIRRCAVENGVTLFSSLDTVRIVLDVLEETTNKVSTIDAK
;
A
#
# COMPACT_ATOMS: atom_id res chain seq x y z
N MET A 1 34.66 14.04 -7.58
CA MET A 1 34.79 15.44 -7.08
C MET A 1 34.51 15.41 -5.59
N ALA A 2 35.16 16.27 -4.80
CA ALA A 2 34.89 16.34 -3.37
C ALA A 2 33.47 16.87 -3.11
N LYS A 3 32.86 16.46 -2.00
CA LYS A 3 31.54 16.94 -1.57
C LYS A 3 31.43 18.47 -1.59
N ARG A 4 30.27 19.00 -1.99
CA ARG A 4 29.97 20.44 -2.00
C ARG A 4 30.11 21.05 -0.60
N THR A 5 30.93 22.08 -0.43
CA THR A 5 31.16 22.76 0.87
C THR A 5 30.43 24.09 1.00
N ASP A 6 29.87 24.59 -0.09
CA ASP A 6 29.05 25.79 -0.16
C ASP A 6 27.61 25.53 0.32
N ILE A 7 27.15 24.28 0.25
CA ILE A 7 25.89 23.81 0.84
C ILE A 7 26.13 23.38 2.29
N LYS A 8 25.21 23.76 3.18
CA LYS A 8 25.17 23.30 4.57
C LYS A 8 23.83 22.69 4.95
N LYS A 9 22.73 23.24 4.42
CA LYS A 9 21.37 22.82 4.73
C LYS A 9 20.63 22.38 3.47
N VAL A 10 20.10 21.16 3.50
CA VAL A 10 19.40 20.54 2.37
C VAL A 10 17.97 20.20 2.75
N LEU A 11 17.01 20.53 1.89
CA LEU A 11 15.62 20.10 2.03
C LEU A 11 15.32 18.87 1.16
N ILE A 12 14.72 17.85 1.75
CA ILE A 12 14.15 16.69 1.07
C ILE A 12 12.62 16.76 1.18
N ILE A 13 11.92 16.57 0.07
CA ILE A 13 10.46 16.39 0.04
C ILE A 13 10.18 14.89 -0.02
N GLY A 14 9.37 14.38 0.90
CA GLY A 14 8.84 13.02 0.87
C GLY A 14 7.68 12.84 -0.11
N SER A 15 7.11 11.63 -0.14
CA SER A 15 6.00 11.27 -1.04
C SER A 15 4.62 11.67 -0.51
N GLY A 16 4.47 11.85 0.81
CA GLY A 16 3.18 12.01 1.46
C GLY A 16 2.57 10.66 1.84
N PRO A 17 1.24 10.59 1.97
CA PRO A 17 0.53 9.36 2.33
C PRO A 17 0.67 8.25 1.29
N ILE A 18 0.56 7.00 1.74
CA ILE A 18 0.58 5.81 0.88
C ILE A 18 -0.69 5.74 0.01
N VAL A 19 -0.49 5.63 -1.30
CA VAL A 19 -1.55 5.44 -2.30
C VAL A 19 -1.15 4.40 -3.33
N ILE A 20 -2.12 3.79 -4.02
CA ILE A 20 -1.82 2.86 -5.12
C ILE A 20 -1.00 3.60 -6.20
N GLY A 21 0.20 3.10 -6.46
CA GLY A 21 1.18 3.71 -7.36
C GLY A 21 2.33 4.44 -6.66
N GLN A 22 2.16 4.87 -5.40
CA GLN A 22 3.17 5.59 -4.63
C GLN A 22 3.13 5.13 -3.17
N ALA A 23 3.92 4.11 -2.85
CA ALA A 23 3.83 3.39 -1.58
C ALA A 23 5.10 3.53 -0.72
N ALA A 24 5.51 2.46 -0.04
CA ALA A 24 6.55 2.49 0.99
C ALA A 24 7.97 2.67 0.42
N GLU A 25 8.15 2.45 -0.89
CA GLU A 25 9.43 2.60 -1.58
C GLU A 25 10.08 3.97 -1.35
N PHE A 26 9.26 5.01 -1.12
CA PHE A 26 9.71 6.37 -0.87
C PHE A 26 10.02 6.68 0.59
N ASP A 27 9.49 5.90 1.54
CA ASP A 27 9.98 5.93 2.93
C ASP A 27 11.37 5.29 3.00
N TYR A 28 11.56 4.15 2.33
CA TYR A 28 12.87 3.52 2.18
C TYR A 28 13.88 4.46 1.52
N ALA A 29 13.55 5.02 0.35
CA ALA A 29 14.44 5.93 -0.37
C ALA A 29 14.69 7.24 0.41
N GLY A 30 13.65 7.81 1.02
CA GLY A 30 13.74 9.02 1.85
C GLY A 30 14.62 8.82 3.08
N THR A 31 14.49 7.69 3.77
CA THR A 31 15.31 7.32 4.92
C THR A 31 16.77 7.18 4.53
N GLN A 32 17.07 6.43 3.46
CA GLN A 32 18.44 6.27 2.95
C GLN A 32 19.07 7.62 2.57
N ALA A 33 18.31 8.48 1.90
CA ALA A 33 18.82 9.80 1.50
C ALA A 33 19.10 10.71 2.70
N CYS A 34 18.19 10.77 3.69
CA CYS A 34 18.41 11.57 4.89
C CYS A 34 19.65 11.12 5.66
N LEU A 35 19.81 9.80 5.86
CA LEU A 35 20.99 9.24 6.52
C LEU A 35 22.27 9.52 5.74
N ALA A 36 22.25 9.35 4.41
CA ALA A 36 23.40 9.60 3.55
C ALA A 36 23.91 11.04 3.64
N LEU A 37 23.00 12.02 3.64
CA LEU A 37 23.37 13.44 3.73
C LEU A 37 23.90 13.80 5.13
N ARG A 38 23.32 13.25 6.19
CA ARG A 38 23.80 13.50 7.56
C ARG A 38 25.16 12.89 7.83
N GLU A 39 25.43 11.70 7.29
CA GLU A 39 26.77 11.10 7.32
C GLU A 39 27.84 12.02 6.70
N GLU A 40 27.49 12.76 5.65
CA GLU A 40 28.37 13.73 5.01
C GLU A 40 28.44 15.09 5.73
N GLY A 41 27.64 15.27 6.79
CA GLY A 41 27.66 16.44 7.67
C GLY A 41 26.75 17.59 7.24
N TYR A 42 25.76 17.34 6.38
CA TYR A 42 24.73 18.33 6.03
C TYR A 42 23.62 18.37 7.08
N GLU A 43 23.06 19.56 7.33
CA GLU A 43 21.81 19.73 8.07
C GLU A 43 20.65 19.35 7.14
N VAL A 44 19.89 18.33 7.51
CA VAL A 44 18.78 17.82 6.70
C VAL A 44 17.44 18.30 7.24
N VAL A 45 16.69 19.00 6.40
CA VAL A 45 15.29 19.33 6.61
C VAL A 45 14.43 18.39 5.78
N LEU A 46 13.52 17.67 6.42
CA LEU A 46 12.58 16.78 5.74
C LEU A 46 11.15 17.32 5.84
N CYS A 47 10.41 17.26 4.74
CA CYS A 47 8.96 17.49 4.74
C CYS A 47 8.21 16.25 4.23
N ASN A 48 7.38 15.63 5.07
CA ASN A 48 6.50 14.52 4.69
C ASN A 48 5.29 14.44 5.61
N SER A 49 4.07 14.42 5.07
CA SER A 49 2.83 14.40 5.85
C SER A 49 2.42 13.03 6.38
N ASN A 50 3.13 11.95 6.04
CA ASN A 50 2.80 10.61 6.51
C ASN A 50 3.47 10.28 7.86
N PRO A 51 2.70 10.14 8.96
CA PRO A 51 3.24 9.90 10.30
C PRO A 51 3.80 8.48 10.49
N ALA A 52 3.47 7.54 9.60
CA ALA A 52 3.84 6.13 9.71
C ALA A 52 5.21 5.79 9.13
N THR A 53 5.97 6.80 8.71
CA THR A 53 7.23 6.61 7.98
C THR A 53 8.45 6.74 8.89
N ILE A 54 9.45 5.88 8.69
CA ILE A 54 10.73 5.96 9.41
C ILE A 54 11.45 7.26 9.08
N MET A 55 11.38 7.75 7.84
CA MET A 55 12.04 8.99 7.45
C MET A 55 11.62 10.19 8.31
N THR A 56 10.40 10.18 8.87
CA THR A 56 9.90 11.26 9.75
C THR A 56 10.33 11.10 11.21
N ASP A 57 11.15 10.12 11.56
CA ASP A 57 11.82 10.07 12.86
C ASP A 57 12.76 11.25 13.04
N THR A 58 12.68 11.88 14.22
CA THR A 58 13.56 12.99 14.60
C THR A 58 15.01 12.55 14.75
N THR A 59 15.29 11.24 14.74
CA THR A 59 16.63 10.66 14.67
C THR A 59 17.15 10.50 13.24
N ILE A 60 16.31 10.66 12.21
CA ILE A 60 16.67 10.45 10.79
C ILE A 60 17.05 11.76 10.11
N ALA A 61 16.30 12.84 10.33
CA ALA A 61 16.62 14.19 9.85
C ALA A 61 16.80 15.17 11.01
N ASP A 62 17.55 16.26 10.82
CA ASP A 62 17.77 17.26 11.87
C ASP A 62 16.51 18.08 12.16
N LYS A 63 15.67 18.27 11.13
CA LYS A 63 14.33 18.87 11.26
C LYS A 63 13.32 18.10 10.42
N VAL A 64 12.18 17.78 11.03
CA VAL A 64 11.07 17.08 10.38
C VAL A 64 9.81 17.94 10.42
N TYR A 65 9.23 18.16 9.24
CA TYR A 65 7.96 18.82 9.04
C TYR A 65 6.93 17.82 8.54
N MET A 66 5.96 17.47 9.39
CA MET A 66 4.79 16.69 8.98
C MET A 66 3.63 17.63 8.63
N GLU A 67 3.85 18.43 7.59
CA GLU A 67 2.93 19.45 7.08
C GLU A 67 2.39 19.03 5.70
N PRO A 68 1.26 19.61 5.24
CA PRO A 68 0.71 19.29 3.93
C PRO A 68 1.73 19.50 2.80
N LEU A 69 1.84 18.52 1.90
CA LEU A 69 2.73 18.59 0.74
C LEU A 69 2.06 19.38 -0.39
N THR A 70 1.86 20.68 -0.17
CA THR A 70 1.36 21.63 -1.18
C THR A 70 2.37 22.74 -1.43
N LEU A 71 2.23 23.40 -2.58
CA LEU A 71 3.07 24.53 -2.95
C LEU A 71 3.12 25.59 -1.84
N GLU A 72 1.97 25.92 -1.23
CA GLU A 72 1.85 26.96 -0.21
C GLU A 72 2.62 26.60 1.07
N TYR A 73 2.50 25.36 1.53
CA TYR A 73 3.14 24.90 2.76
C TYR A 73 4.64 24.69 2.58
N VAL A 74 5.07 24.05 1.49
CA VAL A 74 6.50 23.88 1.21
C VAL A 74 7.18 25.24 0.98
N ALA A 75 6.53 26.19 0.30
CA ALA A 75 7.04 27.55 0.17
C ALA A 75 7.18 28.27 1.53
N LYS A 76 6.24 28.06 2.46
CA LYS A 76 6.37 28.58 3.84
C LYS A 76 7.57 27.97 4.56
N ILE A 77 7.78 26.66 4.43
CA ILE A 77 8.93 25.97 5.01
C ILE A 77 10.23 26.54 4.43
N LEU A 78 10.34 26.71 3.10
CA LEU A 78 11.54 27.31 2.49
C LEU A 78 11.82 28.74 2.98
N ARG A 79 10.79 29.58 3.10
CA ARG A 79 10.94 30.95 3.61
C ARG A 79 11.36 30.98 5.08
N TYR A 80 10.96 29.98 5.87
CA TYR A 80 11.28 29.87 7.29
C TYR A 80 12.65 29.23 7.54
N GLU A 81 12.93 28.09 6.92
CA GLU A 81 14.15 27.31 7.14
C GLU A 81 15.37 27.81 6.37
N ARG A 82 15.15 28.45 5.22
CA ARG A 82 16.20 28.93 4.31
C ARG A 82 17.26 27.85 4.02
N PRO A 83 16.88 26.68 3.47
CA PRO A 83 17.86 25.70 3.02
C PRO A 83 18.68 26.27 1.86
N ASP A 84 19.92 25.82 1.73
CA ASP A 84 20.77 26.19 0.60
C ASP A 84 20.33 25.44 -0.67
N ALA A 85 19.75 24.25 -0.50
CA ALA A 85 19.37 23.41 -1.62
C ALA A 85 18.16 22.51 -1.37
N ILE A 86 17.60 21.99 -2.46
CA ILE A 86 16.50 21.01 -2.49
C ILE A 86 16.85 19.83 -3.42
N VAL A 87 16.50 18.61 -3.00
CA VAL A 87 16.72 17.38 -3.81
C VAL A 87 15.36 16.81 -4.23
N PRO A 88 14.95 16.93 -5.51
CA PRO A 88 13.61 16.56 -5.97
C PRO A 88 13.46 15.07 -6.32
N GLY A 89 14.56 14.37 -6.60
CA GLY A 89 14.56 13.00 -7.16
C GLY A 89 14.27 11.86 -6.18
N ILE A 90 13.85 12.15 -4.93
CA ILE A 90 13.67 11.14 -3.87
C ILE A 90 12.19 10.91 -3.53
N GLY A 91 11.36 11.96 -3.49
CA GLY A 91 9.99 11.92 -2.98
C GLY A 91 8.92 11.45 -3.97
N GLY A 92 9.27 10.62 -4.94
CA GLY A 92 8.35 10.18 -6.00
C GLY A 92 7.82 11.34 -6.84
N GLN A 93 6.60 11.19 -7.36
CA GLN A 93 6.00 12.21 -8.22
C GLN A 93 5.57 13.45 -7.43
N THR A 94 5.12 13.27 -6.18
CA THR A 94 4.77 14.38 -5.29
C THR A 94 5.96 15.34 -5.10
N GLY A 95 7.12 14.80 -4.72
CA GLY A 95 8.33 15.59 -4.50
C GLY A 95 8.79 16.32 -5.76
N LEU A 96 8.81 15.61 -6.90
CA LEU A 96 9.21 16.16 -8.20
C LEU A 96 8.29 17.31 -8.62
N ASN A 97 6.97 17.09 -8.59
CA ASN A 97 5.97 18.09 -8.98
C ASN A 97 6.07 19.36 -8.12
N LEU A 98 6.22 19.22 -6.80
CA LEU A 98 6.33 20.36 -5.89
C LEU A 98 7.61 21.16 -6.13
N ALA A 99 8.76 20.51 -6.30
CA ALA A 99 10.00 21.17 -6.63
C ALA A 99 9.90 21.97 -7.94
N MET A 100 9.29 21.38 -8.98
CA MET A 100 9.06 22.06 -10.25
C MET A 100 8.06 23.21 -10.15
N GLN A 101 7.01 23.09 -9.33
CA GLN A 101 6.07 24.19 -9.08
C GLN A 101 6.77 25.35 -8.34
N LEU A 102 7.62 25.06 -7.36
CA LEU A 102 8.40 26.05 -6.62
C LEU A 102 9.38 26.79 -7.53
N GLU A 103 10.05 26.07 -8.44
CA GLU A 103 10.95 26.64 -9.45
C GLU A 103 10.19 27.54 -10.43
N LYS A 104 9.09 27.04 -11.03
CA LYS A 104 8.25 27.80 -11.98
C LYS A 104 7.66 29.07 -11.38
N LYS A 105 7.31 29.04 -10.09
CA LYS A 105 6.80 30.21 -9.35
C LYS A 105 7.91 31.18 -8.90
N GLY A 106 9.18 30.83 -9.12
CA GLY A 106 10.34 31.63 -8.73
C GLY A 106 10.62 31.64 -7.22
N ILE A 107 10.04 30.71 -6.45
CA ILE A 107 10.16 30.67 -4.99
C ILE A 107 11.54 30.15 -4.59
N LEU A 108 12.10 29.19 -5.33
CA LEU A 108 13.47 28.71 -5.08
C LEU A 108 14.47 29.87 -5.23
N LYS A 109 14.37 30.63 -6.34
CA LYS A 109 15.14 31.85 -6.56
C LYS A 109 14.88 32.94 -5.51
N GLU A 110 13.62 33.16 -5.11
CA GLU A 110 13.25 34.09 -4.03
C GLU A 110 13.96 33.73 -2.72
N CYS A 111 14.09 32.44 -2.42
CA CYS A 111 14.66 31.95 -1.19
C CYS A 111 16.17 31.71 -1.25
N GLY A 112 16.79 31.77 -2.43
CA GLY A 112 18.20 31.43 -2.63
C GLY A 112 18.47 29.91 -2.55
N VAL A 113 17.48 29.09 -2.87
CA VAL A 113 17.53 27.63 -2.78
C VAL A 113 17.91 27.07 -4.16
N GLU A 114 18.96 26.25 -4.21
CA GLU A 114 19.39 25.56 -5.43
C GLU A 114 18.66 24.22 -5.61
N LEU A 115 18.21 23.91 -6.83
CA LEU A 115 17.68 22.60 -7.17
C LEU A 115 18.83 21.67 -7.60
N LEU A 116 19.06 20.60 -6.85
CA LEU A 116 20.21 19.69 -7.03
C LEU A 116 19.82 18.33 -7.61
N GLY A 117 20.82 17.63 -8.14
CA GLY A 117 20.63 16.38 -8.88
C GLY A 117 20.14 16.69 -10.29
N THR A 118 19.05 16.06 -10.71
CA THR A 118 18.46 16.31 -12.03
C THR A 118 17.96 17.74 -12.17
N SER A 119 18.42 18.47 -13.20
CA SER A 119 18.02 19.85 -13.47
C SER A 119 16.53 19.99 -13.83
N SER A 120 15.96 21.18 -13.64
CA SER A 120 14.57 21.47 -14.00
C SER A 120 14.29 21.26 -15.51
N GLU A 121 15.22 21.64 -16.38
CA GLU A 121 15.14 21.40 -17.83
C GLU A 121 15.11 19.90 -18.15
N SER A 122 15.99 19.12 -17.50
CA SER A 122 16.06 17.67 -17.66
C SER A 122 14.78 16.98 -17.19
N ILE A 123 14.22 17.43 -16.07
CA ILE A 123 12.95 16.91 -15.54
C ILE A 123 11.82 17.21 -16.52
N GLU A 124 11.70 18.44 -17.04
CA GLU A 124 10.68 18.79 -18.02
C GLU A 124 10.81 17.98 -19.31
N ARG A 125 12.04 17.84 -19.83
CA ARG A 125 12.30 17.04 -21.04
C ARG A 125 11.95 15.56 -20.86
N ALA A 126 12.05 15.01 -19.66
CA ALA A 126 11.73 13.61 -19.38
C ALA A 126 10.22 13.39 -19.10
N GLU A 127 9.59 14.29 -18.34
CA GLU A 127 8.20 14.14 -17.91
C GLU A 127 7.19 14.62 -18.97
N ASP A 128 7.55 15.60 -19.81
CA ASP A 128 6.73 16.02 -20.94
C ASP A 128 6.89 15.04 -22.10
N ARG A 129 5.80 14.36 -22.47
CA ARG A 129 5.82 13.30 -23.49
C ARG A 129 6.25 13.77 -24.87
N GLU A 130 5.92 15.01 -25.25
CA GLU A 130 6.30 15.53 -26.56
C GLU A 130 7.78 15.92 -26.56
N MET A 131 8.24 16.63 -25.52
CA MET A 131 9.66 16.99 -25.38
C MET A 131 10.54 15.73 -25.31
N PHE A 132 10.07 14.69 -24.62
CA PHE A 132 10.77 13.41 -24.54
C PHE A 132 10.82 12.70 -25.90
N LYS A 133 9.70 12.69 -26.63
CA LYS A 133 9.64 12.14 -28.00
C LYS A 133 10.60 12.85 -28.94
N GLU A 134 10.61 14.19 -28.92
CA GLU A 134 11.53 15.01 -29.71
C GLU A 134 13.00 14.74 -29.34
N LEU A 135 13.30 14.64 -28.04
CA LEU A 135 14.64 14.25 -27.56
C LEU A 135 15.06 12.92 -28.15
N CYS A 136 14.24 11.88 -28.00
CA CYS A 136 14.55 10.54 -28.48
C CYS A 136 14.77 10.52 -29.99
N GLN A 137 13.90 11.19 -30.76
CA GLN A 137 14.07 11.33 -32.21
C GLN A 137 15.37 12.05 -32.57
N SER A 138 15.76 13.08 -31.83
CA SER A 138 16.99 13.85 -32.08
C SER A 138 18.26 13.02 -31.89
N ILE A 139 18.24 12.04 -30.98
CA ILE A 139 19.34 11.12 -30.74
C ILE A 139 19.18 9.80 -31.50
N GLY A 140 18.14 9.64 -32.31
CA GLY A 140 17.89 8.44 -33.12
C GLY A 140 17.37 7.22 -32.33
N GLU A 141 16.82 7.43 -31.14
CA GLU A 141 16.15 6.39 -30.36
C GLU A 141 14.72 6.15 -30.90
N PRO A 142 14.27 4.89 -31.02
CA PRO A 142 12.95 4.57 -31.55
C PRO A 142 11.86 4.91 -30.53
N VAL A 143 10.96 5.81 -30.93
CA VAL A 143 9.72 6.14 -30.21
C VAL A 143 8.53 5.42 -30.83
N ILE A 144 7.50 5.16 -30.04
CA ILE A 144 6.27 4.54 -30.55
C ILE A 144 5.65 5.46 -31.61
N PRO A 145 5.46 5.00 -32.86
CA PRO A 145 4.86 5.82 -33.91
C PRO A 145 3.45 6.26 -33.52
N SER A 146 3.21 7.57 -33.49
CA SER A 146 1.94 8.14 -33.06
C SER A 146 1.62 9.45 -33.79
N GLU A 147 0.34 9.68 -34.05
CA GLU A 147 -0.19 10.86 -34.76
C GLU A 147 -1.51 11.33 -34.15
N ILE A 148 -1.63 12.65 -33.94
CA ILE A 148 -2.86 13.29 -33.47
C ILE A 148 -3.79 13.50 -34.66
N THR A 149 -5.06 13.11 -34.52
CA THR A 149 -6.08 13.22 -35.57
C THR A 149 -7.34 13.90 -35.04
N TYR A 150 -8.07 14.57 -35.93
CA TYR A 150 -9.28 15.35 -35.61
C TYR A 150 -10.53 14.85 -36.35
N SER A 151 -10.39 13.81 -37.17
CA SER A 151 -11.51 13.16 -37.86
C SER A 151 -11.24 11.68 -38.10
N LEU A 152 -12.30 10.91 -38.38
CA LEU A 152 -12.19 9.49 -38.73
C LEU A 152 -11.33 9.25 -39.97
N ASP A 153 -11.38 10.14 -40.97
CA ASP A 153 -10.59 9.99 -42.20
C ASP A 153 -9.10 10.24 -41.93
N GLU A 154 -8.76 11.21 -41.08
CA GLU A 154 -7.39 11.41 -40.60
C GLU A 154 -6.91 10.20 -39.79
N ALA A 155 -7.75 9.67 -38.90
CA ALA A 155 -7.44 8.48 -38.10
C ALA A 155 -7.12 7.25 -38.96
N LYS A 156 -7.90 7.03 -40.02
CA LYS A 156 -7.63 5.96 -41.01
C LYS A 156 -6.30 6.17 -41.73
N ALA A 157 -6.04 7.39 -42.19
CA ALA A 157 -4.81 7.70 -42.91
C ALA A 157 -3.57 7.54 -42.02
N ALA A 158 -3.67 7.97 -40.76
CA ALA A 158 -2.64 7.77 -39.74
C ALA A 158 -2.39 6.28 -39.47
N ALA A 159 -3.46 5.50 -39.24
CA ALA A 159 -3.35 4.06 -38.99
C ALA A 159 -2.78 3.29 -40.18
N ALA A 160 -3.09 3.69 -41.42
CA ALA A 160 -2.50 3.10 -42.62
C ALA A 160 -0.99 3.40 -42.74
N ARG A 161 -0.54 4.59 -42.32
CA ARG A 161 0.89 4.95 -42.27
C ARG A 161 1.63 4.21 -41.15
N ILE A 162 1.04 4.16 -39.95
CA ILE A 162 1.64 3.54 -38.75
C ILE A 162 1.64 2.01 -38.86
N GLY A 163 0.59 1.43 -39.45
CA GLY A 163 0.38 0.00 -39.58
C GLY A 163 -0.32 -0.61 -38.37
N TYR A 164 -1.40 -1.36 -38.61
CA TYR A 164 -2.15 -2.09 -37.60
C TYR A 164 -1.31 -3.17 -36.87
N PRO A 165 -1.69 -3.58 -35.64
CA PRO A 165 -2.72 -2.96 -34.80
C PRO A 165 -2.30 -1.58 -34.28
N VAL A 166 -3.29 -0.69 -34.10
CA VAL A 166 -3.11 0.65 -33.52
C VAL A 166 -4.04 0.82 -32.31
N VAL A 167 -3.66 1.71 -31.40
CA VAL A 167 -4.51 2.15 -30.30
C VAL A 167 -5.05 3.54 -30.58
N LEU A 168 -6.35 3.72 -30.36
CA LEU A 168 -7.05 5.00 -30.40
C LEU A 168 -7.16 5.53 -28.97
N ARG A 169 -6.63 6.73 -28.71
CA ARG A 169 -6.73 7.40 -27.40
C ARG A 169 -7.39 8.78 -27.56
N PRO A 170 -8.65 8.95 -27.15
CA PRO A 170 -9.32 10.24 -27.20
C PRO A 170 -8.68 11.23 -26.21
N ALA A 171 -8.46 12.46 -26.65
CA ALA A 171 -7.90 13.50 -25.80
C ALA A 171 -8.88 13.90 -24.69
N PHE A 172 -8.35 14.27 -23.52
CA PHE A 172 -9.13 14.71 -22.35
C PHE A 172 -10.21 13.72 -21.89
N THR A 173 -10.03 12.43 -22.17
CA THR A 173 -10.84 11.35 -21.60
C THR A 173 -10.03 10.61 -20.53
N LEU A 174 -10.69 10.21 -19.44
CA LEU A 174 -10.04 9.52 -18.33
C LEU A 174 -10.08 8.01 -18.51
N GLY A 175 -9.04 7.31 -18.05
CA GLY A 175 -9.05 5.86 -17.94
C GLY A 175 -9.27 5.09 -19.25
N GLY A 176 -8.89 5.67 -20.40
CA GLY A 176 -9.05 5.08 -21.73
C GLY A 176 -10.48 5.11 -22.28
N THR A 177 -11.40 5.84 -21.64
CA THR A 177 -12.81 5.89 -22.03
C THR A 177 -12.98 6.40 -23.46
N GLY A 178 -13.64 5.59 -24.30
CA GLY A 178 -13.85 5.88 -25.72
C GLY A 178 -12.70 5.47 -26.63
N GLY A 179 -11.55 5.09 -26.06
CA GLY A 179 -10.43 4.52 -26.81
C GLY A 179 -10.54 3.00 -26.98
N GLY A 180 -9.57 2.42 -27.68
CA GLY A 180 -9.52 0.98 -27.92
C GLY A 180 -8.43 0.57 -28.90
N PHE A 181 -8.21 -0.73 -29.01
CA PHE A 181 -7.29 -1.31 -29.99
C PHE A 181 -8.06 -1.64 -31.25
N ALA A 182 -7.56 -1.17 -32.39
CA ALA A 182 -8.04 -1.56 -33.71
C ALA A 182 -6.98 -2.44 -34.36
N TYR A 183 -7.36 -3.65 -34.74
CA TYR A 183 -6.52 -4.60 -35.48
C TYR A 183 -6.68 -4.44 -36.99
N ASN A 184 -7.69 -3.69 -37.43
CA ASN A 184 -7.96 -3.40 -38.83
C ASN A 184 -8.79 -2.09 -38.96
N GLU A 185 -9.01 -1.64 -40.20
CA GLU A 185 -9.75 -0.40 -40.47
C GLU A 185 -11.21 -0.45 -40.01
N GLN A 186 -11.86 -1.61 -40.06
CA GLN A 186 -13.25 -1.73 -39.67
C GLN A 186 -13.41 -1.50 -38.16
N GLU A 187 -12.56 -2.10 -37.34
CA GLU A 187 -12.53 -1.87 -35.90
C GLU A 187 -12.16 -0.41 -35.56
N LEU A 188 -11.22 0.19 -36.31
CA LEU A 188 -10.88 1.60 -36.15
C LEU A 188 -12.10 2.50 -36.36
N LEU A 189 -12.93 2.21 -37.36
CA LEU A 189 -14.16 2.95 -37.62
C LEU A 189 -15.19 2.81 -36.50
N GLU A 190 -15.34 1.60 -35.95
CA GLU A 190 -16.29 1.32 -34.87
C GLU A 190 -15.88 2.05 -33.59
N ILE A 191 -14.61 1.91 -33.19
CA ILE A 191 -14.05 2.56 -32.00
C ILE A 191 -14.01 4.07 -32.21
N GLY A 192 -13.53 4.52 -33.37
CA GLY A 192 -13.30 5.93 -33.68
C GLY A 192 -14.56 6.79 -33.59
N LYS A 193 -15.74 6.28 -33.99
CA LYS A 193 -17.01 7.01 -33.85
C LYS A 193 -17.29 7.42 -32.41
N ASN A 194 -17.03 6.51 -31.47
CA ASN A 194 -17.22 6.78 -30.05
C ASN A 194 -16.07 7.62 -29.49
N ALA A 195 -14.83 7.34 -29.91
CA ALA A 195 -13.63 8.06 -29.51
C ALA A 195 -13.74 9.58 -29.76
N PHE A 196 -14.06 9.96 -31.00
CA PHE A 196 -14.20 11.36 -31.37
C PHE A 196 -15.40 12.04 -30.69
N LYS A 197 -16.50 11.31 -30.46
CA LYS A 197 -17.67 11.83 -29.73
C LYS A 197 -17.35 12.10 -28.26
N LEU A 198 -16.56 11.24 -27.63
CA LEU A 198 -16.23 11.33 -26.20
C LEU A 198 -15.12 12.33 -25.89
N SER A 199 -14.23 12.61 -26.85
CA SER A 199 -13.22 13.66 -26.68
C SER A 199 -13.87 15.06 -26.64
N PRO A 200 -13.76 15.82 -25.53
CA PRO A 200 -14.28 17.18 -25.41
C PRO A 200 -13.76 18.16 -26.48
N VAL A 201 -12.55 17.92 -26.98
CA VAL A 201 -11.87 18.73 -28.01
C VAL A 201 -11.87 18.07 -29.40
N HIS A 202 -12.65 16.98 -29.57
CA HIS A 202 -12.74 16.21 -30.81
C HIS A 202 -11.38 15.74 -31.40
N GLN A 203 -10.46 15.32 -30.54
CA GLN A 203 -9.09 14.92 -30.89
C GLN A 203 -8.85 13.48 -30.44
N VAL A 204 -8.21 12.67 -31.28
CA VAL A 204 -7.83 11.27 -30.98
C VAL A 204 -6.40 11.01 -31.43
N LEU A 205 -5.56 10.49 -30.53
CA LEU A 205 -4.22 10.00 -30.85
C LEU A 205 -4.32 8.59 -31.43
N ILE A 206 -3.74 8.37 -32.61
CA ILE A 206 -3.53 7.06 -33.22
C ILE A 206 -2.08 6.67 -32.99
N GLU A 207 -1.84 5.55 -32.31
CA GLU A 207 -0.51 5.12 -31.91
C GLU A 207 -0.30 3.63 -32.22
N LYS A 208 0.93 3.22 -32.57
CA LYS A 208 1.25 1.81 -32.79
C LYS A 208 0.96 1.01 -31.52
N SER A 209 0.24 -0.10 -31.64
CA SER A 209 0.07 -1.01 -30.52
C SER A 209 1.34 -1.83 -30.32
N VAL A 210 1.99 -1.63 -29.18
CA VAL A 210 3.07 -2.48 -28.65
C VAL A 210 2.54 -3.50 -27.64
N LYS A 211 1.22 -3.65 -27.50
CA LYS A 211 0.61 -4.65 -26.61
C LYS A 211 1.10 -6.06 -26.98
N GLY A 212 1.56 -6.81 -25.99
CA GLY A 212 2.12 -8.15 -26.16
C GLY A 212 3.62 -8.19 -26.46
N TYR A 213 4.30 -7.04 -26.53
CA TYR A 213 5.77 -7.00 -26.62
C TYR A 213 6.39 -7.34 -25.25
N LYS A 214 7.67 -7.74 -25.24
CA LYS A 214 8.41 -7.90 -23.98
C LYS A 214 8.62 -6.52 -23.35
N GLU A 215 8.36 -6.38 -22.07
CA GLU A 215 8.61 -5.14 -21.33
C GLU A 215 9.89 -5.28 -20.49
N ILE A 216 10.88 -4.45 -20.79
CA ILE A 216 12.23 -4.51 -20.24
C ILE A 216 12.55 -3.18 -19.56
N GLU A 217 13.08 -3.25 -18.34
CA GLU A 217 13.45 -2.07 -17.56
C GLU A 217 14.95 -2.09 -17.22
N PHE A 218 15.56 -0.92 -17.21
CA PHE A 218 16.92 -0.74 -16.70
C PHE A 218 16.94 0.35 -15.63
N GLU A 219 17.52 0.03 -14.48
CA GLU A 219 17.95 1.02 -13.50
C GLU A 219 19.39 1.42 -13.82
N VAL A 220 19.55 2.69 -14.19
CA VAL A 220 20.84 3.29 -14.55
C VAL A 220 21.15 4.44 -13.60
N MET A 221 22.42 4.73 -13.43
CA MET A 221 22.89 5.81 -12.57
C MET A 221 23.98 6.61 -13.26
N ARG A 222 23.99 7.93 -13.06
CA ARG A 222 25.00 8.82 -13.63
C ARG A 222 25.43 9.90 -12.63
N ASP A 223 26.72 10.22 -12.59
CA ASP A 223 27.27 11.34 -11.82
C ASP A 223 27.56 12.58 -12.69
N SER A 224 27.97 13.68 -12.03
CA SER A 224 28.31 14.95 -12.68
C SER A 224 29.56 14.87 -13.58
N ASN A 225 30.38 13.82 -13.45
CA ASN A 225 31.54 13.56 -14.30
C ASN A 225 31.17 12.78 -15.58
N ASP A 226 29.88 12.55 -15.83
CA ASP A 226 29.36 11.75 -16.94
C ASP A 226 29.69 10.26 -16.87
N HIS A 227 30.14 9.77 -15.70
CA HIS A 227 30.25 8.35 -15.45
C HIS A 227 28.84 7.80 -15.25
N ALA A 228 28.43 6.91 -16.16
CA ALA A 228 27.13 6.25 -16.13
C ALA A 228 27.31 4.74 -16.05
N ILE A 229 26.53 4.08 -15.21
CA ILE A 229 26.58 2.64 -14.94
C ILE A 229 25.17 2.05 -14.92
N THR A 230 25.08 0.76 -15.21
CA THR A 230 23.83 0.00 -15.09
C THR A 230 23.80 -0.78 -13.79
N ILE A 231 22.76 -0.54 -12.98
CA ILE A 231 22.62 -1.15 -11.65
C ILE A 231 21.89 -2.49 -11.74
N CYS A 232 20.78 -2.53 -12.49
CA CYS A 232 19.94 -3.71 -12.61
C CYS A 232 19.15 -3.68 -13.91
N GLY A 233 19.08 -4.82 -14.60
CA GLY A 233 18.12 -5.06 -15.68
C GLY A 233 16.98 -5.94 -15.19
N MET A 234 15.75 -5.59 -15.54
CA MET A 234 14.54 -6.29 -15.13
C MET A 234 13.70 -6.67 -16.35
N GLU A 235 13.12 -7.87 -16.32
CA GLU A 235 12.25 -8.39 -17.38
C GLU A 235 10.87 -8.68 -16.79
N ASN A 236 9.84 -8.10 -17.40
CA ASN A 236 8.45 -8.35 -17.00
C ASN A 236 8.01 -9.71 -17.58
N VAL A 237 7.37 -10.53 -16.75
CA VAL A 237 6.74 -11.79 -17.18
C VAL A 237 5.45 -11.49 -17.92
N ASP A 238 4.64 -10.59 -17.38
CA ASP A 238 3.48 -10.04 -18.09
C ASP A 238 3.96 -9.12 -19.21
N PRO A 239 3.49 -9.31 -20.46
CA PRO A 239 3.93 -8.47 -21.57
C PRO A 239 3.28 -7.09 -21.53
N VAL A 240 3.79 -6.17 -22.37
CA VAL A 240 3.30 -4.79 -22.47
C VAL A 240 1.78 -4.77 -22.61
N GLY A 241 1.14 -4.00 -21.74
CA GLY A 241 -0.31 -3.92 -21.61
C GLY A 241 -0.79 -4.09 -20.17
N VAL A 242 0.01 -4.74 -19.33
CA VAL A 242 -0.07 -4.70 -17.87
C VAL A 242 1.01 -3.75 -17.38
N HIS A 243 0.65 -2.81 -16.49
CA HIS A 243 1.61 -1.86 -15.93
C HIS A 243 2.70 -2.60 -15.12
N THR A 244 3.98 -2.22 -15.23
CA THR A 244 5.12 -2.86 -14.50
C THR A 244 4.87 -3.08 -13.00
N GLY A 245 4.28 -2.09 -12.34
CA GLY A 245 3.81 -2.18 -10.94
C GLY A 245 2.77 -3.29 -10.65
N ASP A 246 1.95 -3.67 -11.63
CA ASP A 246 0.97 -4.77 -11.59
C ASP A 246 1.49 -6.05 -12.26
N SER A 247 2.69 -6.03 -12.85
CA SER A 247 3.30 -7.19 -13.50
C SER A 247 4.11 -8.02 -12.50
N ILE A 248 4.25 -9.32 -12.79
CA ILE A 248 5.34 -10.14 -12.25
C ILE A 248 6.62 -9.73 -12.97
N VAL A 249 7.70 -9.49 -12.22
CA VAL A 249 8.98 -8.99 -12.75
C VAL A 249 10.13 -9.83 -12.23
N VAL A 250 11.10 -10.16 -13.09
CA VAL A 250 12.33 -10.88 -12.72
C VAL A 250 13.58 -10.02 -12.89
N ALA A 251 14.59 -10.28 -12.07
CA ALA A 251 15.94 -9.75 -12.22
C ALA A 251 16.99 -10.87 -12.00
N PRO A 252 18.06 -10.95 -12.81
CA PRO A 252 18.33 -10.13 -13.99
C PRO A 252 17.39 -10.47 -15.17
N ILE A 253 17.57 -9.79 -16.31
CA ILE A 253 16.92 -10.16 -17.58
C ILE A 253 17.40 -11.57 -17.99
N LEU A 254 16.47 -12.47 -18.33
CA LEU A 254 16.77 -13.89 -18.53
C LEU A 254 16.61 -14.36 -19.97
N SER A 255 15.71 -13.74 -20.76
CA SER A 255 15.33 -14.28 -22.08
C SER A 255 16.00 -13.60 -23.28
N LEU A 256 16.74 -12.51 -23.06
CA LEU A 256 17.37 -11.78 -24.16
C LEU A 256 18.72 -12.39 -24.56
N ASN A 257 19.02 -12.33 -25.85
CA ASN A 257 20.36 -12.63 -26.35
C ASN A 257 21.32 -11.46 -26.04
N ASP A 258 22.62 -11.72 -26.13
CA ASP A 258 23.66 -10.72 -25.81
C ASP A 258 23.55 -9.45 -26.66
N HIS A 259 23.11 -9.56 -27.92
CA HIS A 259 22.94 -8.41 -28.80
C HIS A 259 21.83 -7.49 -28.31
N ASP A 260 20.64 -8.01 -28.04
CA ASP A 260 19.49 -7.22 -27.62
C ASP A 260 19.68 -6.68 -26.20
N LEU A 261 20.26 -7.47 -25.30
CA LEU A 261 20.61 -7.00 -23.95
C LEU A 261 21.58 -5.82 -24.01
N LYS A 262 22.65 -5.93 -24.82
CA LYS A 262 23.61 -4.84 -25.00
C LYS A 262 22.96 -3.62 -25.65
N MET A 263 22.14 -3.82 -26.68
CA MET A 263 21.47 -2.74 -27.41
C MET A 263 20.58 -1.91 -26.49
N LEU A 264 19.73 -2.56 -25.68
CA LEU A 264 18.84 -1.86 -24.75
C LEU A 264 19.63 -1.21 -23.61
N ASN A 265 20.68 -1.86 -23.11
CA ASN A 265 21.56 -1.28 -22.10
C ASN A 265 22.30 -0.02 -22.61
N ASP A 266 22.88 -0.09 -23.81
CA ASP A 266 23.53 1.06 -24.46
C ASP A 266 22.53 2.21 -24.67
N SER A 267 21.29 1.90 -25.06
CA SER A 267 20.21 2.88 -25.19
C SER A 267 19.88 3.54 -23.85
N ALA A 268 19.71 2.77 -22.77
CA ALA A 268 19.46 3.31 -21.44
C ALA A 268 20.57 4.26 -20.97
N ILE A 269 21.84 3.87 -21.15
CA ILE A 269 23.01 4.71 -20.83
C ILE A 269 23.09 5.97 -21.70
N LYS A 270 22.71 5.87 -22.99
CA LYS A 270 22.67 7.02 -23.89
C LYS A 270 21.57 8.01 -23.48
N ILE A 271 20.40 7.51 -23.08
CA ILE A 271 19.26 8.34 -22.67
C ILE A 271 19.56 9.11 -21.38
N ILE A 272 20.08 8.43 -20.34
CA ILE A 272 20.42 9.11 -19.07
C ILE A 272 21.50 10.20 -19.27
N ARG A 273 22.46 9.98 -20.17
CA ARG A 273 23.48 10.98 -20.55
C ARG A 273 22.89 12.16 -21.29
N GLU A 274 22.02 11.93 -22.28
CA GLU A 274 21.37 12.99 -23.06
C GLU A 274 20.46 13.87 -22.18
N LEU A 275 19.72 13.24 -21.26
CA LEU A 275 18.92 13.95 -20.25
C LEU A 275 19.79 14.61 -19.18
N LYS A 276 21.09 14.29 -19.09
CA LYS A 276 22.02 14.79 -18.06
C LYS A 276 21.49 14.58 -16.65
N ILE A 277 20.86 13.43 -16.42
CA ILE A 277 20.36 13.09 -15.08
C ILE A 277 21.57 12.85 -14.17
N GLU A 278 21.48 13.37 -12.95
CA GLU A 278 22.49 13.17 -11.90
C GLU A 278 21.81 12.41 -10.75
N GLY A 279 22.16 11.13 -10.62
CA GLY A 279 21.49 10.18 -9.72
C GLY A 279 20.97 8.95 -10.47
N GLY A 280 20.09 8.20 -9.80
CA GLY A 280 19.40 7.04 -10.35
C GLY A 280 18.21 7.40 -11.24
N CYS A 281 17.97 6.56 -12.24
CA CYS A 281 16.91 6.72 -13.24
C CYS A 281 16.44 5.35 -13.74
N ASN A 282 15.13 5.21 -13.95
CA ASN A 282 14.53 4.04 -14.59
C ASN A 282 14.25 4.33 -16.07
N VAL A 283 14.56 3.37 -16.95
CA VAL A 283 14.28 3.45 -18.40
C VAL A 283 13.52 2.20 -18.83
N GLN A 284 12.40 2.37 -19.54
CA GLN A 284 11.50 1.27 -19.93
C GLN A 284 11.40 1.11 -21.44
N PHE A 285 11.43 -0.14 -21.90
CA PHE A 285 11.43 -0.52 -23.31
C PHE A 285 10.36 -1.57 -23.60
N ALA A 286 9.74 -1.46 -24.78
CA ALA A 286 8.96 -2.51 -25.42
C ALA A 286 9.81 -3.15 -26.53
N LEU A 287 10.21 -4.42 -26.37
CA LEU A 287 10.96 -5.18 -27.36
C LEU A 287 10.05 -6.17 -28.10
N ASP A 288 10.07 -6.13 -29.43
CA ASP A 288 9.36 -7.10 -30.27
C ASP A 288 9.90 -8.52 -29.98
N PRO A 289 9.05 -9.49 -29.64
CA PRO A 289 9.51 -10.85 -29.35
C PRO A 289 10.14 -11.56 -30.56
N ASN A 290 9.89 -11.10 -31.79
CA ASN A 290 10.33 -11.74 -33.03
C ASN A 290 11.44 -11.00 -33.78
N SER A 291 11.91 -9.86 -33.26
CA SER A 291 12.95 -9.05 -33.90
C SER A 291 13.69 -8.17 -32.90
N SER A 292 14.82 -7.58 -33.28
CA SER A 292 15.51 -6.57 -32.45
C SER A 292 14.86 -5.18 -32.51
N GLN A 293 13.65 -5.05 -33.06
CA GLN A 293 12.92 -3.79 -33.03
C GLN A 293 12.42 -3.52 -31.60
N TYR A 294 12.80 -2.38 -31.05
CA TYR A 294 12.28 -1.91 -29.76
C TYR A 294 11.68 -0.53 -29.89
N TYR A 295 10.95 -0.13 -28.85
CA TYR A 295 10.45 1.22 -28.66
C TYR A 295 10.66 1.63 -27.21
N LEU A 296 11.02 2.89 -27.01
CA LEU A 296 11.07 3.49 -25.69
C LEU A 296 9.65 3.78 -25.20
N ILE A 297 9.35 3.37 -23.96
CA ILE A 297 8.05 3.61 -23.31
C ILE A 297 8.11 4.92 -22.53
N GLU A 298 8.99 4.98 -21.53
CA GLU A 298 9.16 6.15 -20.67
C GLU A 298 10.52 6.13 -19.94
N VAL A 299 10.84 7.27 -19.33
CA VAL A 299 11.98 7.45 -18.43
C VAL A 299 11.47 8.13 -17.16
N ASN A 300 11.87 7.62 -16.00
CA ASN A 300 11.57 8.24 -14.72
C ASN A 300 12.85 8.88 -14.15
N PRO A 301 13.00 10.21 -14.16
CA PRO A 301 14.23 10.92 -13.78
C PRO A 301 14.41 11.07 -12.25
N ARG A 302 14.02 10.04 -11.52
CA ARG A 302 13.96 9.98 -10.05
C ARG A 302 14.06 8.53 -9.59
N VAL A 303 14.24 8.33 -8.28
CA VAL A 303 14.02 7.01 -7.68
C VAL A 303 12.55 6.59 -7.86
N SER A 304 12.34 5.27 -7.96
CA SER A 304 11.04 4.66 -8.24
C SER A 304 10.85 3.39 -7.41
N ARG A 305 9.67 2.75 -7.54
CA ARG A 305 9.45 1.39 -7.03
C ARG A 305 10.45 0.41 -7.65
N SER A 306 10.66 0.49 -8.96
CA SER A 306 11.66 -0.32 -9.66
C SER A 306 13.08 -0.08 -9.12
N SER A 307 13.41 1.15 -8.70
CA SER A 307 14.69 1.46 -8.04
C SER A 307 14.79 0.83 -6.64
N ALA A 308 13.70 0.80 -5.87
CA ALA A 308 13.69 0.10 -4.58
C ALA A 308 13.85 -1.42 -4.77
N LEU A 309 13.08 -2.01 -5.69
CA LEU A 309 13.22 -3.41 -6.09
C LEU A 309 14.65 -3.73 -6.55
N ALA A 310 15.22 -2.93 -7.45
CA ALA A 310 16.59 -3.10 -7.93
C ALA A 310 17.62 -2.94 -6.81
N SER A 311 17.40 -2.05 -5.84
CA SER A 311 18.27 -1.91 -4.68
C SER A 311 18.26 -3.18 -3.82
N LYS A 312 17.08 -3.78 -3.62
CA LYS A 312 16.99 -5.05 -2.89
C LYS A 312 17.52 -6.22 -3.70
N ALA A 313 17.26 -6.27 -5.01
CA ALA A 313 17.73 -7.33 -5.87
C ALA A 313 19.26 -7.34 -6.00
N SER A 314 19.86 -6.16 -6.11
CA SER A 314 21.31 -6.02 -6.30
C SER A 314 22.09 -5.79 -5.00
N GLY A 315 21.45 -5.43 -3.89
CA GLY A 315 22.16 -4.93 -2.70
C GLY A 315 22.81 -3.55 -2.89
N TYR A 316 22.66 -2.90 -4.05
CA TYR A 316 23.19 -1.58 -4.35
C TYR A 316 22.24 -0.49 -3.85
N PRO A 317 22.65 0.42 -2.94
CA PRO A 317 21.74 1.38 -2.31
C PRO A 317 21.49 2.63 -3.19
N ILE A 318 20.63 2.50 -4.22
CA ILE A 318 20.42 3.53 -5.25
C ILE A 318 20.08 4.91 -4.67
N ALA A 319 19.16 4.99 -3.70
CA ALA A 319 18.74 6.26 -3.10
C ALA A 319 19.87 6.95 -2.31
N ARG A 320 20.68 6.17 -1.59
CA ARG A 320 21.84 6.64 -0.84
C ARG A 320 22.87 7.27 -1.77
N VAL A 321 23.19 6.58 -2.86
CA VAL A 321 24.17 7.04 -3.85
C VAL A 321 23.62 8.25 -4.60
N THR A 322 22.34 8.25 -4.96
CA THR A 322 21.66 9.40 -5.59
C THR A 322 21.77 10.66 -4.74
N ALA A 323 21.53 10.56 -3.43
CA ALA A 323 21.66 11.70 -2.51
C ALA A 323 23.09 12.25 -2.45
N LYS A 324 24.10 11.38 -2.48
CA LYS A 324 25.52 11.79 -2.48
C LYS A 324 25.96 12.40 -3.81
N ILE A 325 25.48 11.88 -4.94
CA ILE A 325 25.70 12.47 -6.27
C ILE A 325 25.11 13.88 -6.33
N ALA A 326 23.91 14.09 -5.79
CA ALA A 326 23.29 15.42 -5.74
C ALA A 326 24.15 16.45 -4.96
N MET A 327 25.05 15.99 -4.08
CA MET A 327 26.04 16.82 -3.37
C MET A 327 27.39 16.95 -4.09
N GLY A 328 27.46 16.60 -5.38
CA GLY A 328 28.64 16.73 -6.23
C GLY A 328 29.68 15.61 -6.08
N MET A 329 29.36 14.53 -5.35
CA MET A 329 30.25 13.38 -5.24
C MET A 329 30.23 12.56 -6.54
N ALA A 330 31.40 12.06 -6.96
CA ALA A 330 31.48 11.12 -8.08
C ALA A 330 31.25 9.68 -7.59
N LEU A 331 30.84 8.78 -8.48
CA LEU A 331 30.59 7.37 -8.13
C LEU A 331 31.82 6.69 -7.49
N GLU A 332 33.01 7.03 -7.97
CA GLU A 332 34.29 6.50 -7.47
C GLU A 332 34.63 6.94 -6.04
N ASP A 333 34.06 8.06 -5.59
CA ASP A 333 34.28 8.67 -4.27
C ASP A 333 33.28 8.17 -3.21
N ILE A 334 32.24 7.42 -3.61
CA ILE A 334 31.17 6.96 -2.72
C ILE A 334 31.48 5.51 -2.27
N PRO A 335 31.87 5.28 -1.00
CA PRO A 335 32.22 3.95 -0.52
C PRO A 335 30.99 3.06 -0.37
N LEU A 336 31.11 1.80 -0.79
CA LEU A 336 30.15 0.73 -0.57
C LEU A 336 30.85 -0.47 0.09
N PRO A 337 30.11 -1.38 0.77
CA PRO A 337 30.71 -2.60 1.30
C PRO A 337 31.48 -3.37 0.21
N GLY A 338 32.80 -3.50 0.39
CA GLY A 338 33.68 -4.20 -0.55
C GLY A 338 34.23 -3.38 -1.73
N GLY A 339 33.79 -2.14 -1.93
CA GLY A 339 34.23 -1.33 -3.07
C GLY A 339 33.72 0.11 -3.04
N ASN A 340 33.35 0.64 -4.20
CA ASN A 340 32.72 1.95 -4.35
C ASN A 340 31.52 1.86 -5.29
N ALA A 341 30.78 2.96 -5.40
CA ALA A 341 29.58 3.05 -6.21
C ALA A 341 29.83 2.99 -7.72
N ALA A 342 31.08 3.04 -8.19
CA ALA A 342 31.40 2.96 -9.62
C ALA A 342 31.42 1.53 -10.18
N ILE A 343 31.24 0.50 -9.36
CA ILE A 343 31.25 -0.90 -9.78
C ILE A 343 29.83 -1.35 -10.14
N GLU A 344 29.64 -1.82 -11.37
CA GLU A 344 28.35 -2.40 -11.83
C GLU A 344 28.04 -3.71 -11.09
N PRO A 345 26.88 -3.82 -10.41
CA PRO A 345 26.44 -5.06 -9.78
C PRO A 345 26.23 -6.20 -10.78
N ARG A 346 26.56 -7.43 -10.37
CA ARG A 346 26.25 -8.66 -11.11
C ARG A 346 25.52 -9.66 -10.22
N LEU A 347 24.31 -10.03 -10.61
CA LEU A 347 23.50 -11.02 -9.88
C LEU A 347 23.91 -12.44 -10.30
N ASP A 348 24.25 -13.29 -9.33
CA ASP A 348 24.49 -14.74 -9.49
C ASP A 348 23.30 -15.58 -8.97
N TYR A 349 22.14 -14.95 -8.87
CA TYR A 349 20.87 -15.49 -8.44
C TYR A 349 19.73 -14.78 -9.18
N ILE A 350 18.50 -15.30 -9.02
CA ILE A 350 17.30 -14.76 -9.64
C ILE A 350 16.40 -14.19 -8.55
N VAL A 351 15.84 -13.03 -8.84
CA VAL A 351 14.83 -12.34 -8.05
C VAL A 351 13.52 -12.31 -8.82
N ALA A 352 12.39 -12.49 -8.14
CA ALA A 352 11.06 -12.41 -8.73
C ALA A 352 10.14 -11.59 -7.84
N LYS A 353 9.70 -10.45 -8.34
CA LYS A 353 8.69 -9.61 -7.72
C LYS A 353 7.31 -10.05 -8.15
N PHE A 354 6.40 -10.20 -7.19
CA PHE A 354 4.99 -10.45 -7.45
C PHE A 354 4.14 -9.32 -6.82
N PRO A 355 3.17 -8.75 -7.55
CA PRO A 355 2.27 -7.73 -7.03
C PRO A 355 1.24 -8.32 -6.06
N ARG A 356 0.91 -7.57 -5.00
CA ARG A 356 -0.16 -7.89 -4.04
C ARG A 356 -1.39 -7.02 -4.34
N PHE A 357 -2.46 -7.65 -4.80
CA PHE A 357 -3.72 -6.98 -5.15
C PHE A 357 -4.77 -7.07 -4.04
N PRO A 358 -5.70 -6.11 -3.92
CA PRO A 358 -6.73 -6.10 -2.86
C PRO A 358 -8.04 -6.83 -3.23
N PHE A 359 -8.08 -7.62 -4.31
CA PHE A 359 -9.33 -8.24 -4.81
C PHE A 359 -9.83 -9.40 -3.96
N ASP A 360 -8.97 -9.98 -3.11
CA ASP A 360 -9.40 -10.88 -2.04
C ASP A 360 -10.33 -10.18 -1.05
N LYS A 361 -10.11 -8.87 -0.81
CA LYS A 361 -10.98 -8.02 0.00
C LYS A 361 -12.16 -7.49 -0.80
N PHE A 362 -11.94 -7.00 -2.02
CA PHE A 362 -12.96 -6.35 -2.85
C PHE A 362 -13.38 -7.23 -4.04
N ALA A 363 -13.97 -8.39 -3.76
CA ALA A 363 -14.32 -9.39 -4.79
C ALA A 363 -15.32 -8.87 -5.86
N SER A 364 -16.08 -7.81 -5.58
CA SER A 364 -17.00 -7.20 -6.55
C SER A 364 -16.31 -6.22 -7.52
N ALA A 365 -15.09 -5.79 -7.23
CA ALA A 365 -14.34 -4.87 -8.09
C ALA A 365 -13.71 -5.65 -9.27
N PRO A 366 -13.80 -5.14 -10.52
CA PRO A 366 -13.13 -5.76 -11.66
C PRO A 366 -11.62 -5.93 -11.46
N ASN A 367 -11.18 -7.17 -11.50
CA ASN A 367 -9.79 -7.60 -11.32
C ASN A 367 -8.97 -7.61 -12.62
N THR A 368 -9.53 -7.14 -13.73
CA THR A 368 -8.81 -6.98 -15.00
C THR A 368 -7.69 -5.96 -14.87
N LEU A 369 -6.48 -6.31 -15.28
CA LEU A 369 -5.27 -5.49 -15.26
C LEU A 369 -5.11 -4.71 -16.57
N GLY A 370 -4.35 -3.62 -16.50
CA GLY A 370 -4.07 -2.76 -17.63
C GLY A 370 -2.90 -1.82 -17.34
N THR A 371 -2.82 -0.70 -18.06
CA THR A 371 -1.76 0.30 -17.86
C THR A 371 -1.95 1.20 -16.63
N GLN A 372 -3.04 1.04 -15.87
CA GLN A 372 -3.25 1.72 -14.60
C GLN A 372 -3.05 0.72 -13.47
N MET A 373 -2.06 0.99 -12.62
CA MET A 373 -1.74 0.15 -11.47
C MET A 373 -2.91 0.03 -10.48
N LYS A 374 -3.11 -1.19 -9.96
CA LYS A 374 -4.12 -1.55 -8.95
C LYS A 374 -3.55 -2.33 -7.77
N ALA A 375 -2.30 -2.82 -7.83
CA ALA A 375 -1.65 -3.47 -6.71
C ALA A 375 -1.47 -2.50 -5.53
N THR A 376 -1.66 -3.00 -4.32
CA THR A 376 -1.49 -2.23 -3.07
C THR A 376 -0.11 -2.38 -2.45
N GLY A 377 0.65 -3.37 -2.89
CA GLY A 377 2.02 -3.65 -2.45
C GLY A 377 2.62 -4.76 -3.30
N GLU A 378 3.73 -5.33 -2.84
CA GLU A 378 4.46 -6.38 -3.56
C GLU A 378 5.27 -7.27 -2.62
N VAL A 379 5.67 -8.43 -3.14
CA VAL A 379 6.59 -9.37 -2.50
C VAL A 379 7.76 -9.64 -3.42
N MET A 380 8.90 -10.04 -2.85
CA MET A 380 10.06 -10.44 -3.60
C MET A 380 10.57 -11.80 -3.10
N GLY A 381 10.83 -12.72 -4.04
CA GLY A 381 11.54 -13.97 -3.79
C GLY A 381 12.96 -13.88 -4.34
N ILE A 382 13.91 -14.60 -3.72
CA ILE A 382 15.28 -14.76 -4.20
C ILE A 382 15.59 -16.25 -4.26
N GLY A 383 16.13 -16.75 -5.37
CA GLY A 383 16.46 -18.16 -5.55
C GLY A 383 17.65 -18.37 -6.48
N ALA A 384 18.27 -19.55 -6.42
CA ALA A 384 19.32 -19.97 -7.36
C ALA A 384 18.75 -20.33 -8.75
N THR A 385 17.45 -20.64 -8.81
CA THR A 385 16.73 -20.94 -10.05
C THR A 385 15.44 -20.12 -10.14
N LEU A 386 14.93 -19.97 -11.37
CA LEU A 386 13.66 -19.28 -11.61
C LEU A 386 12.49 -19.99 -10.89
N ASP A 387 12.48 -21.32 -10.93
CA ASP A 387 11.44 -22.15 -10.32
C ASP A 387 11.39 -21.94 -8.79
N GLU A 388 12.56 -21.96 -8.13
CA GLU A 388 12.70 -21.72 -6.69
C GLU A 388 12.23 -20.32 -6.32
N CYS A 389 12.63 -19.33 -7.11
CA CYS A 389 12.28 -17.94 -6.90
C CYS A 389 10.77 -17.71 -7.03
N PHE A 390 10.15 -18.23 -8.09
CA PHE A 390 8.70 -18.17 -8.32
C PHE A 390 7.90 -18.80 -7.19
N LEU A 391 8.27 -19.99 -6.72
CA LEU A 391 7.58 -20.66 -5.63
C LEU A 391 7.74 -19.94 -4.28
N LYS A 392 8.88 -19.27 -4.05
CA LYS A 392 9.07 -18.39 -2.87
C LYS A 392 8.19 -17.15 -2.93
N SER A 393 8.10 -16.51 -4.09
CA SER A 393 7.27 -15.32 -4.28
C SER A 393 5.78 -15.65 -4.13
N VAL A 394 5.29 -16.75 -4.71
CA VAL A 394 3.87 -17.11 -4.61
C VAL A 394 3.42 -17.37 -3.18
N ARG A 395 4.20 -18.12 -2.38
CA ARG A 395 3.85 -18.36 -0.97
C ARG A 395 4.08 -17.16 -0.06
N SER A 396 4.71 -16.10 -0.57
CA SER A 396 4.89 -14.82 0.13
C SER A 396 3.70 -13.88 -0.02
N LEU A 397 2.80 -14.11 -0.99
CA LEU A 397 1.73 -13.18 -1.37
C LEU A 397 0.69 -12.91 -0.28
N GLU A 398 0.61 -13.75 0.74
CA GLU A 398 -0.41 -13.64 1.79
C GLU A 398 -1.84 -13.61 1.23
N THR A 399 -2.12 -14.39 0.20
CA THR A 399 -3.45 -14.56 -0.44
C THR A 399 -4.08 -15.92 -0.12
N GLY A 400 -3.50 -16.68 0.80
CA GLY A 400 -3.97 -18.02 1.19
C GLY A 400 -3.50 -19.15 0.26
N VAL A 401 -2.63 -18.86 -0.71
CA VAL A 401 -1.99 -19.85 -1.59
C VAL A 401 -0.54 -20.07 -1.20
N CYS A 402 -0.04 -21.29 -1.35
CA CYS A 402 1.36 -21.65 -1.11
C CYS A 402 2.07 -22.21 -2.36
N HIS A 403 1.37 -22.26 -3.50
CA HIS A 403 1.83 -22.85 -4.77
C HIS A 403 1.03 -22.24 -5.93
N PHE A 404 1.41 -22.49 -7.19
CA PHE A 404 0.66 -22.06 -8.39
C PHE A 404 -0.65 -22.86 -8.61
N HIS A 405 -1.47 -22.96 -7.56
CA HIS A 405 -2.74 -23.66 -7.52
C HIS A 405 -3.78 -22.81 -6.78
N MET A 406 -4.90 -22.50 -7.44
CA MET A 406 -6.04 -21.82 -6.83
C MET A 406 -7.31 -22.64 -7.04
N ALA A 407 -8.01 -22.94 -5.93
CA ALA A 407 -9.19 -23.79 -5.93
C ALA A 407 -10.32 -23.29 -6.86
N LYS A 408 -10.36 -21.97 -7.10
CA LYS A 408 -11.27 -21.32 -8.06
C LYS A 408 -11.23 -21.95 -9.46
N PHE A 409 -10.08 -22.46 -9.89
CA PHE A 409 -9.86 -22.96 -11.24
C PHE A 409 -9.99 -24.49 -11.36
N ASP A 410 -10.16 -25.22 -10.25
CA ASP A 410 -10.14 -26.69 -10.23
C ASP A 410 -11.25 -27.32 -11.09
N ASN A 411 -12.40 -26.65 -11.18
CA ASN A 411 -13.59 -27.16 -11.87
C ASN A 411 -13.86 -26.49 -13.23
N MET A 412 -12.99 -25.58 -13.69
CA MET A 412 -13.16 -24.92 -14.99
C MET A 412 -12.63 -25.80 -16.13
N THR A 413 -13.32 -25.80 -17.27
CA THR A 413 -12.85 -26.52 -18.47
C THR A 413 -11.68 -25.79 -19.14
N LYS A 414 -10.97 -26.48 -20.05
CA LYS A 414 -9.89 -25.86 -20.85
C LYS A 414 -10.41 -24.65 -21.62
N GLU A 415 -11.61 -24.74 -22.19
CA GLU A 415 -12.24 -23.65 -22.97
C GLU A 415 -12.58 -22.44 -22.08
N GLU A 416 -13.15 -22.69 -20.89
CA GLU A 416 -13.46 -21.64 -19.93
C GLU A 416 -12.21 -20.91 -19.44
N LEU A 417 -11.13 -21.65 -19.18
CA LEU A 417 -9.84 -21.08 -18.77
C LEU A 417 -9.18 -20.29 -19.91
N VAL A 418 -9.22 -20.78 -21.15
CA VAL A 418 -8.72 -20.04 -22.33
C VAL A 418 -9.48 -18.72 -22.50
N GLN A 419 -10.80 -18.74 -22.35
CA GLN A 419 -11.60 -17.51 -22.37
C GLN A 419 -11.26 -16.60 -21.19
N TYR A 420 -10.98 -17.17 -20.02
CA TYR A 420 -10.64 -16.41 -18.82
C TYR A 420 -9.33 -15.62 -18.96
N ILE A 421 -8.27 -16.25 -19.51
CA ILE A 421 -6.94 -15.64 -19.66
C ILE A 421 -6.81 -14.72 -20.88
N ALA A 422 -7.83 -14.65 -21.73
CA ALA A 422 -7.87 -13.72 -22.86
C ALA A 422 -7.81 -12.24 -22.41
N GLU A 423 -8.21 -11.97 -21.17
CA GLU A 423 -7.97 -10.70 -20.49
C GLU A 423 -6.94 -10.90 -19.36
N SER A 424 -6.01 -9.97 -19.21
CA SER A 424 -5.08 -9.95 -18.08
C SER A 424 -5.84 -9.71 -16.77
N LYS A 425 -5.75 -10.62 -15.80
CA LYS A 425 -6.33 -10.50 -14.45
C LYS A 425 -5.27 -10.79 -13.38
N ASP A 426 -5.55 -10.36 -12.16
CA ASP A 426 -4.67 -10.54 -10.99
C ASP A 426 -4.28 -12.00 -10.70
N ASP A 427 -5.15 -12.95 -11.04
CA ASP A 427 -4.98 -14.38 -10.80
C ASP A 427 -4.67 -15.21 -12.06
N ASN A 428 -4.34 -14.56 -13.19
CA ASN A 428 -4.10 -15.24 -14.46
C ASN A 428 -2.98 -16.28 -14.41
N ILE A 429 -1.91 -16.02 -13.67
CA ILE A 429 -0.77 -16.96 -13.57
C ILE A 429 -1.21 -18.33 -13.02
N PHE A 430 -2.22 -18.37 -12.16
CA PHE A 430 -2.79 -19.61 -11.61
C PHE A 430 -3.68 -20.32 -12.64
N ALA A 431 -4.48 -19.57 -13.40
CA ALA A 431 -5.28 -20.11 -14.51
C ALA A 431 -4.40 -20.68 -15.64
N ILE A 432 -3.30 -19.99 -15.97
CA ILE A 432 -2.29 -20.45 -16.94
C ILE A 432 -1.67 -21.76 -16.45
N THR A 433 -1.26 -21.83 -15.18
CA THR A 433 -0.70 -23.07 -14.63
C THR A 433 -1.72 -24.20 -14.62
N GLN A 434 -3.01 -23.90 -14.41
CA GLN A 434 -4.07 -24.90 -14.53
C GLN A 434 -4.25 -25.41 -15.96
N LEU A 435 -4.13 -24.56 -16.98
CA LEU A 435 -4.14 -24.98 -18.39
C LEU A 435 -2.99 -25.94 -18.71
N ILE A 436 -1.80 -25.71 -18.13
CA ILE A 436 -0.66 -26.64 -18.24
C ILE A 436 -1.02 -27.99 -17.62
N ARG A 437 -1.66 -28.01 -16.42
CA ARG A 437 -2.15 -29.26 -15.80
C ARG A 437 -3.17 -30.00 -16.66
N LEU A 438 -3.94 -29.29 -17.49
CA LEU A 438 -4.89 -29.82 -18.46
C LEU A 438 -4.26 -30.17 -19.82
N GLY A 439 -2.92 -30.12 -19.94
CA GLY A 439 -2.18 -30.57 -21.11
C GLY A 439 -2.06 -29.54 -22.24
N MET A 440 -2.23 -28.25 -21.96
CA MET A 440 -1.93 -27.18 -22.91
C MET A 440 -0.41 -27.00 -23.07
N THR A 441 0.07 -26.80 -24.30
CA THR A 441 1.52 -26.65 -24.55
C THR A 441 1.99 -25.22 -24.27
N VAL A 442 3.30 -25.05 -24.10
CA VAL A 442 3.91 -23.72 -23.89
C VAL A 442 3.68 -22.83 -25.10
N GLU A 443 3.79 -23.36 -26.32
CA GLU A 443 3.57 -22.62 -27.56
C GLU A 443 2.12 -22.12 -27.66
N GLU A 444 1.14 -22.97 -27.31
CA GLU A 444 -0.27 -22.55 -27.29
C GLU A 444 -0.51 -21.41 -26.27
N LEU A 445 0.13 -21.48 -25.11
CA LEU A 445 0.02 -20.46 -24.06
C LEU A 445 0.74 -19.17 -24.42
N HIS A 446 1.92 -19.26 -25.05
CA HIS A 446 2.64 -18.09 -25.56
C HIS A 446 1.80 -17.36 -26.59
N GLU A 447 1.18 -18.08 -27.52
CA GLU A 447 0.35 -17.45 -28.55
C GLU A 447 -0.85 -16.70 -27.96
N LEU A 448 -1.46 -17.22 -26.89
CA LEU A 448 -2.60 -16.58 -26.22
C LEU A 448 -2.20 -15.40 -25.33
N THR A 449 -1.14 -15.55 -24.54
CA THR A 449 -0.80 -14.62 -23.45
C THR A 449 0.29 -13.64 -23.83
N LYS A 450 1.12 -14.00 -24.82
CA LYS A 450 2.38 -13.34 -25.20
C LYS A 450 3.44 -13.31 -24.09
N ILE A 451 3.25 -14.09 -23.01
CA ILE A 451 4.28 -14.32 -21.99
C ILE A 451 5.42 -15.12 -22.61
N THR A 452 6.66 -14.69 -22.38
CA THR A 452 7.85 -15.35 -22.92
C THR A 452 7.93 -16.84 -22.53
N ASP A 453 8.22 -17.70 -23.49
CA ASP A 453 8.30 -19.17 -23.34
C ASP A 453 9.10 -19.63 -22.13
N LEU A 454 10.22 -18.96 -21.82
CA LEU A 454 11.07 -19.27 -20.67
C LEU A 454 10.29 -19.34 -19.35
N PHE A 455 9.37 -18.40 -19.13
CA PHE A 455 8.56 -18.32 -17.91
C PHE A 455 7.47 -19.39 -17.91
N LEU A 456 6.84 -19.66 -19.05
CA LEU A 456 5.85 -20.72 -19.20
C LEU A 456 6.48 -22.11 -19.02
N GLU A 457 7.70 -22.31 -19.51
CA GLU A 457 8.51 -23.51 -19.29
C GLU A 457 8.84 -23.72 -17.81
N SER A 458 9.06 -22.65 -17.05
CA SER A 458 9.23 -22.73 -15.59
C SER A 458 7.98 -23.28 -14.92
N LEU A 459 6.79 -22.74 -15.26
CA LEU A 459 5.52 -23.26 -14.74
C LEU A 459 5.29 -24.72 -15.16
N ARG A 460 5.67 -25.09 -16.39
CA ARG A 460 5.58 -26.47 -16.88
C ARG A 460 6.48 -27.41 -16.08
N ARG A 461 7.74 -27.04 -15.81
CA ARG A 461 8.64 -27.83 -14.95
C ARG A 461 8.09 -28.01 -13.54
N ILE A 462 7.48 -26.95 -12.98
CA ILE A 462 6.82 -27.03 -11.68
C ILE A 462 5.69 -28.08 -11.75
N VAL A 463 4.79 -28.00 -12.73
CA VAL A 463 3.70 -28.99 -12.90
C VAL A 463 4.22 -30.42 -13.11
N ASP A 464 5.30 -30.60 -13.88
CA ASP A 464 5.94 -31.91 -14.06
C ASP A 464 6.45 -32.48 -12.73
N MET A 465 7.04 -31.63 -11.88
CA MET A 465 7.47 -32.01 -10.54
C MET A 465 6.29 -32.37 -9.64
N GLU A 466 5.14 -31.69 -9.74
CA GLU A 466 3.92 -32.08 -9.03
C GLU A 466 3.52 -33.53 -9.38
N ASN A 467 3.57 -33.88 -10.66
CA ASN A 467 3.21 -35.22 -11.12
C ASN A 467 4.23 -36.27 -10.64
N ARG A 468 5.53 -35.93 -10.64
CA ARG A 468 6.57 -36.79 -10.10
C ARG A 468 6.39 -37.03 -8.59
N LEU A 469 6.07 -35.98 -7.82
CA LEU A 469 5.77 -36.08 -6.38
C LEU A 469 4.51 -36.93 -6.12
N LYS A 470 3.45 -36.79 -6.92
CA LYS A 470 2.26 -37.65 -6.78
C LYS A 470 2.59 -39.12 -7.00
N ALA A 471 3.45 -39.41 -7.96
CA ALA A 471 3.83 -40.78 -8.33
C ALA A 471 4.85 -41.41 -7.36
N ASN A 472 5.72 -40.60 -6.73
CA ASN A 472 6.84 -41.10 -5.94
C ASN A 472 6.97 -40.40 -4.58
N ARG A 473 7.17 -41.18 -3.52
CA ARG A 473 7.30 -40.71 -2.12
C ARG A 473 8.64 -41.13 -1.53
N ASP A 474 9.72 -40.82 -2.23
CA ASP A 474 11.10 -41.14 -1.85
C ASP A 474 11.93 -39.88 -1.59
N GLU A 475 13.09 -40.09 -0.96
CA GLU A 475 14.00 -39.01 -0.56
C GLU A 475 14.57 -38.23 -1.76
N ASP A 476 14.89 -38.90 -2.87
CA ASP A 476 15.48 -38.25 -4.05
C ASP A 476 14.48 -37.30 -4.70
N THR A 477 13.23 -37.75 -4.84
CA THR A 477 12.14 -36.90 -5.35
C THR A 477 11.84 -35.73 -4.41
N LEU A 478 11.88 -35.95 -3.09
CA LEU A 478 11.75 -34.88 -2.11
C LEU A 478 12.87 -33.84 -2.27
N ARG A 479 14.12 -34.30 -2.37
CA ARG A 479 15.30 -33.44 -2.52
C ARG A 479 15.22 -32.59 -3.78
N ASP A 480 14.87 -33.19 -4.92
CA ASP A 480 14.70 -32.49 -6.19
C ASP A 480 13.58 -31.43 -6.11
N ALA A 481 12.46 -31.75 -5.45
CA ALA A 481 11.38 -30.80 -5.24
C ALA A 481 11.79 -29.62 -4.34
N LYS A 482 12.58 -29.87 -3.29
CA LYS A 482 13.10 -28.80 -2.42
C LYS A 482 14.10 -27.91 -3.16
N VAL A 483 14.97 -28.47 -4.00
CA VAL A 483 15.87 -27.70 -4.89
C VAL A 483 15.08 -26.81 -5.85
N MET A 484 13.93 -27.27 -6.32
CA MET A 484 13.02 -26.48 -7.14
C MET A 484 12.22 -25.44 -6.33
N GLY A 485 12.24 -25.49 -4.99
CA GLY A 485 11.56 -24.52 -4.11
C GLY A 485 10.15 -24.89 -3.65
N PHE A 486 9.72 -26.15 -3.83
CA PHE A 486 8.43 -26.64 -3.34
C PHE A 486 8.32 -26.54 -1.82
N GLY A 487 7.24 -25.96 -1.30
CA GLY A 487 6.95 -25.92 0.13
C GLY A 487 6.51 -27.27 0.68
N ASP A 488 6.88 -27.55 1.93
CA ASP A 488 6.53 -28.76 2.68
C ASP A 488 4.99 -28.91 2.76
N SER A 489 4.25 -27.80 2.85
CA SER A 489 2.77 -27.80 2.89
C SER A 489 2.13 -28.31 1.59
N PHE A 490 2.67 -27.93 0.43
CA PHE A 490 2.14 -28.39 -0.85
C PHE A 490 2.54 -29.84 -1.13
N ILE A 491 3.77 -30.24 -0.79
CA ILE A 491 4.20 -31.65 -0.85
C ILE A 491 3.30 -32.53 0.03
N ALA A 492 3.03 -32.09 1.26
CA ALA A 492 2.13 -32.79 2.18
C ALA A 492 0.73 -32.97 1.60
N ARG A 493 0.19 -31.94 0.92
CA ARG A 493 -1.10 -32.03 0.21
C ARG A 493 -1.06 -33.09 -0.90
N LEU A 494 0.00 -33.14 -1.71
CA LEU A 494 0.14 -34.14 -2.78
C LEU A 494 0.27 -35.57 -2.24
N TRP A 495 0.88 -35.73 -1.07
CA TRP A 495 1.04 -37.04 -0.42
C TRP A 495 -0.09 -37.42 0.54
N GLY A 496 -1.04 -36.52 0.82
CA GLY A 496 -2.09 -36.75 1.81
C GLY A 496 -1.53 -36.94 3.23
N MET A 497 -0.48 -36.17 3.56
CA MET A 497 0.22 -36.18 4.85
C MET A 497 0.04 -34.83 5.55
N LYS A 498 0.44 -34.75 6.83
CA LYS A 498 0.59 -33.47 7.52
C LYS A 498 1.90 -32.80 7.11
N GLU A 499 1.91 -31.47 7.03
CA GLU A 499 3.13 -30.67 6.76
C GLU A 499 4.27 -31.04 7.72
N THR A 500 3.97 -31.24 9.00
CA THR A 500 4.95 -31.59 10.03
C THR A 500 5.63 -32.94 9.79
N GLU A 501 4.94 -33.89 9.12
CA GLU A 501 5.52 -35.17 8.76
C GLU A 501 6.53 -35.02 7.61
N VAL A 502 6.22 -34.19 6.60
CA VAL A 502 7.15 -33.87 5.50
C VAL A 502 8.37 -33.14 6.05
N TYR A 503 8.17 -32.15 6.92
CA TYR A 503 9.25 -31.44 7.61
C TYR A 503 10.18 -32.42 8.36
N ALA A 504 9.62 -33.37 9.12
CA ALA A 504 10.39 -34.36 9.86
C ALA A 504 11.18 -35.31 8.94
N MET A 505 10.57 -35.78 7.84
CA MET A 505 11.24 -36.60 6.83
C MET A 505 12.42 -35.84 6.21
N ARG A 506 12.19 -34.58 5.83
CA ARG A 506 13.18 -33.70 5.23
C ARG A 506 14.38 -33.49 6.16
N LYS A 507 14.13 -33.21 7.44
CA LYS A 507 15.17 -33.06 8.47
C LYS A 507 15.95 -34.36 8.71
N ALA A 508 15.26 -35.51 8.79
CA ALA A 508 15.90 -36.81 8.97
C ALA A 508 16.82 -37.19 7.80
N ALA A 509 16.47 -36.80 6.58
CA ALA A 509 17.24 -36.99 5.36
C ALA A 509 18.37 -35.94 5.16
N GLY A 510 18.54 -35.00 6.09
CA GLY A 510 19.51 -33.91 5.94
C GLY A 510 19.23 -32.96 4.76
N ILE A 511 17.97 -32.89 4.29
CA ILE A 511 17.55 -31.98 3.23
C ILE A 511 17.24 -30.62 3.89
N VAL A 512 18.27 -29.85 4.22
CA VAL A 512 18.14 -28.53 4.82
C VAL A 512 18.65 -27.47 3.87
N PRO A 513 18.04 -26.27 3.84
CA PRO A 513 18.57 -25.20 3.01
C PRO A 513 19.88 -24.67 3.58
N VAL A 514 20.69 -24.08 2.72
CA VAL A 514 21.81 -23.21 3.07
C VAL A 514 21.38 -21.76 2.88
N PHE A 515 22.07 -20.82 3.53
CA PHE A 515 21.80 -19.40 3.36
C PHE A 515 22.90 -18.76 2.53
N LYS A 516 22.55 -18.36 1.30
CA LYS A 516 23.43 -17.63 0.39
C LYS A 516 23.36 -16.13 0.69
N MET A 517 24.42 -15.43 0.30
CA MET A 517 24.57 -13.99 0.48
C MET A 517 24.23 -13.25 -0.81
N VAL A 518 23.53 -12.13 -0.68
CA VAL A 518 23.33 -11.14 -1.74
C VAL A 518 24.63 -10.32 -1.86
N ASP A 519 25.62 -10.84 -2.59
CA ASP A 519 26.88 -10.16 -2.92
C ASP A 519 26.99 -9.99 -4.43
N THR A 520 26.69 -8.79 -4.91
CA THR A 520 26.71 -8.49 -6.35
C THR A 520 27.98 -7.81 -6.82
N LEU A 521 28.81 -7.34 -5.89
CA LEU A 521 30.11 -6.76 -6.22
C LEU A 521 31.20 -7.84 -6.27
N HIS A 522 30.95 -9.03 -5.70
CA HIS A 522 31.85 -10.19 -5.70
C HIS A 522 33.23 -9.87 -5.12
N THR A 523 33.24 -9.07 -4.06
CA THR A 523 34.46 -8.51 -3.45
C THR A 523 34.99 -9.36 -2.29
N GLY A 524 34.20 -10.34 -1.83
CA GLY A 524 34.48 -11.14 -0.64
C GLY A 524 34.15 -10.42 0.68
N ALA A 525 33.60 -9.20 0.63
CA ALA A 525 33.06 -8.53 1.81
C ALA A 525 31.83 -9.29 2.33
N TYR A 526 31.74 -9.46 3.65
CA TYR A 526 30.57 -10.10 4.24
C TYR A 526 29.45 -9.09 4.43
N ILE A 527 28.34 -9.31 3.72
CA ILE A 527 27.11 -8.55 3.83
C ILE A 527 26.07 -9.51 4.41
N ALA A 528 25.52 -9.19 5.58
CA ALA A 528 24.53 -10.04 6.25
C ALA A 528 23.13 -9.88 5.63
N TYR A 529 23.06 -9.90 4.31
CA TYR A 529 21.84 -9.93 3.51
C TYR A 529 21.74 -11.31 2.86
N LEU A 530 20.83 -12.12 3.39
CA LEU A 530 20.80 -13.57 3.20
C LEU A 530 19.48 -14.03 2.60
N TYR A 531 19.55 -15.10 1.82
CA TYR A 531 18.38 -15.84 1.34
C TYR A 531 18.68 -17.34 1.36
N SER A 532 17.65 -18.15 1.56
CA SER A 532 17.72 -19.60 1.59
C SER A 532 17.76 -20.19 0.17
N SER A 533 18.55 -21.24 -0.01
CA SER A 533 18.48 -22.14 -1.17
C SER A 533 18.88 -23.56 -0.78
N TYR A 534 18.41 -24.56 -1.50
CA TYR A 534 18.85 -25.96 -1.31
C TYR A 534 20.10 -26.31 -2.13
N THR A 535 20.76 -25.30 -2.71
CA THR A 535 21.99 -25.45 -3.51
C THR A 535 23.08 -24.51 -3.04
N GLY A 536 24.34 -24.89 -3.28
CA GLY A 536 25.51 -24.09 -2.92
C GLY A 536 25.99 -24.30 -1.49
N GLU A 537 26.76 -23.32 -0.98
CA GLU A 537 27.35 -23.33 0.36
C GLU A 537 26.69 -22.30 1.27
N ASN A 538 26.69 -22.56 2.57
CA ASN A 538 26.13 -21.64 3.55
C ASN A 538 27.09 -20.47 3.81
N ALA A 539 26.66 -19.27 3.40
CA ALA A 539 27.39 -18.02 3.57
C ALA A 539 27.04 -17.31 4.89
N SER A 540 25.94 -17.66 5.55
CA SER A 540 25.63 -17.08 6.87
C SER A 540 26.70 -17.46 7.90
N ARG A 541 26.94 -16.57 8.86
CA ARG A 541 27.97 -16.72 9.89
C ARG A 541 27.34 -16.66 11.26
N LEU A 542 27.49 -17.72 12.04
CA LEU A 542 27.07 -17.72 13.44
C LEU A 542 28.01 -16.87 14.29
N THR A 543 27.46 -16.17 15.27
CA THR A 543 28.20 -15.43 16.29
C THR A 543 27.84 -15.97 17.67
N ASP A 544 28.69 -15.69 18.67
CA ASP A 544 28.46 -16.06 20.08
C ASP A 544 27.50 -15.09 20.80
N LYS A 545 27.00 -14.05 20.10
CA LYS A 545 26.03 -13.12 20.69
C LYS A 545 24.69 -13.80 20.87
N LYS A 546 23.96 -13.38 21.91
CA LYS A 546 22.55 -13.73 22.08
C LYS A 546 21.75 -13.10 20.96
N LYS A 547 20.86 -13.88 20.33
CA LYS A 547 20.12 -13.45 19.14
C LYS A 547 18.64 -13.32 19.43
N ILE A 548 18.03 -12.30 18.87
CA ILE A 548 16.57 -12.11 18.86
C ILE A 548 16.12 -11.97 17.42
N VAL A 549 15.11 -12.75 17.04
CA VAL A 549 14.49 -12.67 15.72
C VAL A 549 13.26 -11.78 15.80
N VAL A 550 13.11 -10.85 14.86
CA VAL A 550 11.90 -10.06 14.64
C VAL A 550 11.27 -10.52 13.33
N LEU A 551 10.00 -10.94 13.41
CA LEU A 551 9.21 -11.27 12.23
C LEU A 551 8.65 -9.97 11.62
N GLY A 552 8.94 -9.77 10.34
CA GLY A 552 8.48 -8.62 9.56
C GLY A 552 6.99 -8.65 9.25
N ALA A 553 6.54 -7.62 8.54
CA ALA A 553 5.14 -7.46 8.19
C ALA A 553 4.71 -8.20 6.91
N GLY A 554 5.62 -8.69 6.09
CA GLY A 554 5.26 -9.22 4.78
C GLY A 554 4.79 -8.13 3.79
N PRO A 555 4.07 -8.48 2.72
CA PRO A 555 3.59 -7.50 1.74
C PRO A 555 2.61 -6.50 2.33
N ILE A 556 2.71 -5.26 1.85
CA ILE A 556 1.71 -4.22 2.13
C ILE A 556 0.37 -4.60 1.47
N ARG A 557 -0.70 -4.46 2.25
CA ARG A 557 -2.10 -4.63 1.82
C ARG A 557 -3.00 -3.76 2.68
N ILE A 558 -4.24 -3.54 2.25
CA ILE A 558 -5.20 -2.74 3.01
C ILE A 558 -5.45 -3.36 4.39
N GLY A 559 -5.12 -2.60 5.44
CA GLY A 559 -5.18 -3.03 6.85
C GLY A 559 -3.85 -3.53 7.42
N GLN A 560 -2.84 -3.74 6.59
CA GLN A 560 -1.47 -4.16 6.96
C GLN A 560 -0.46 -3.37 6.12
N GLY A 561 -0.16 -2.14 6.54
CA GLY A 561 0.68 -1.19 5.82
C GLY A 561 2.05 -0.96 6.48
N VAL A 562 2.64 0.20 6.16
CA VAL A 562 3.97 0.63 6.63
C VAL A 562 4.02 0.83 8.15
N GLU A 563 2.88 0.92 8.83
CA GLU A 563 2.80 1.10 10.28
C GLU A 563 3.42 -0.08 11.06
N PHE A 564 3.32 -1.28 10.49
CA PHE A 564 3.94 -2.49 11.05
C PHE A 564 5.42 -2.57 10.70
N ASP A 565 5.82 -2.08 9.53
CA ASP A 565 7.24 -1.94 9.17
C ASP A 565 7.95 -1.00 10.16
N TYR A 566 7.32 0.16 10.44
CA TYR A 566 7.77 1.10 11.46
C TYR A 566 8.05 0.42 12.81
N SER A 567 7.09 -0.38 13.29
CA SER A 567 7.20 -1.09 14.56
C SER A 567 8.37 -2.08 14.57
N THR A 568 8.57 -2.82 13.48
CA THR A 568 9.64 -3.82 13.37
C THR A 568 11.03 -3.20 13.21
N VAL A 569 11.17 -2.08 12.50
CA VAL A 569 12.42 -1.32 12.40
C VAL A 569 12.86 -0.80 13.78
N HIS A 570 11.95 -0.18 14.53
CA HIS A 570 12.22 0.26 15.90
C HIS A 570 12.63 -0.90 16.82
N ALA A 571 11.94 -2.03 16.72
CA ALA A 571 12.27 -3.23 17.50
C ALA A 571 13.70 -3.71 17.23
N VAL A 572 14.08 -3.85 15.96
CA VAL A 572 15.43 -4.24 15.57
C VAL A 572 16.48 -3.28 16.11
N GLN A 573 16.27 -1.97 15.96
CA GLN A 573 17.20 -0.96 16.48
C GLN A 573 17.34 -1.03 18.00
N THR A 574 16.24 -1.24 18.72
CA THR A 574 16.23 -1.34 20.18
C THR A 574 16.90 -2.62 20.67
N ILE A 575 16.66 -3.76 20.01
CA ILE A 575 17.36 -5.03 20.28
C ILE A 575 18.88 -4.88 20.11
N LYS A 576 19.34 -4.19 19.04
CA LYS A 576 20.76 -3.90 18.82
C LYS A 576 21.34 -3.05 19.94
N LYS A 577 20.63 -2.00 20.37
CA LYS A 577 21.04 -1.12 21.48
C LYS A 577 21.11 -1.87 22.82
N ALA A 578 20.24 -2.87 23.02
CA ALA A 578 20.26 -3.76 24.18
C ALA A 578 21.42 -4.79 24.16
N GLY A 579 22.20 -4.84 23.08
CA GLY A 579 23.41 -5.67 22.98
C GLY A 579 23.21 -7.06 22.38
N TYR A 580 22.00 -7.37 21.91
CA TYR A 580 21.69 -8.60 21.18
C TYR A 580 22.12 -8.48 19.71
N GLU A 581 22.34 -9.62 19.06
CA GLU A 581 22.34 -9.71 17.60
C GLU A 581 20.88 -9.71 17.11
N ALA A 582 20.47 -8.64 16.44
CA ALA A 582 19.12 -8.50 15.93
C ALA A 582 19.01 -9.10 14.52
N ILE A 583 18.11 -10.07 14.36
CA ILE A 583 17.84 -10.74 13.09
C ILE A 583 16.44 -10.37 12.64
N ILE A 584 16.28 -9.96 11.39
CA ILE A 584 14.96 -9.70 10.81
C ILE A 584 14.67 -10.65 9.65
N ILE A 585 13.43 -11.15 9.61
CA ILE A 585 12.92 -11.98 8.52
C ILE A 585 11.76 -11.23 7.88
N ASN A 586 11.87 -10.85 6.61
CA ASN A 586 10.81 -10.18 5.88
C ASN A 586 11.00 -10.34 4.35
N ASN A 587 9.97 -10.11 3.55
CA ASN A 587 10.00 -10.33 2.09
C ASN A 587 9.43 -9.17 1.25
N ASN A 588 9.23 -8.00 1.86
CA ASN A 588 8.70 -6.83 1.17
C ASN A 588 9.84 -5.92 0.68
N PRO A 589 10.02 -5.77 -0.64
CA PRO A 589 11.13 -4.99 -1.19
C PRO A 589 11.00 -3.48 -1.00
N GLU A 590 9.81 -2.95 -0.69
CA GLU A 590 9.55 -1.52 -0.56
C GLU A 590 10.01 -0.95 0.80
N THR A 591 10.37 -1.81 1.76
CA THR A 591 10.44 -1.45 3.17
C THR A 591 11.84 -1.11 3.71
N VAL A 592 11.87 -0.39 4.83
CA VAL A 592 13.10 -0.07 5.58
C VAL A 592 13.57 -1.29 6.38
N SER A 593 12.65 -2.16 6.82
CA SER A 593 13.02 -3.39 7.51
C SER A 593 13.86 -4.36 6.68
N THR A 594 13.66 -4.38 5.35
CA THR A 594 14.47 -5.15 4.40
C THR A 594 15.68 -4.39 3.87
N ASP A 595 16.08 -3.30 4.52
CA ASP A 595 17.40 -2.71 4.33
C ASP A 595 18.42 -3.49 5.16
N TYR A 596 19.47 -4.01 4.51
CA TYR A 596 20.49 -4.81 5.18
C TYR A 596 21.28 -4.04 6.25
N THR A 597 21.19 -2.70 6.26
CA THR A 597 21.82 -1.84 7.29
C THR A 597 20.97 -1.71 8.57
N THR A 598 19.68 -2.08 8.51
CA THR A 598 18.75 -1.97 9.64
C THR A 598 19.11 -2.97 10.76
N ALA A 599 19.26 -4.26 10.40
CA ALA A 599 19.53 -5.36 11.34
C ALA A 599 21.02 -5.71 11.43
N ASP A 600 21.39 -6.66 12.30
CA ASP A 600 22.71 -7.30 12.20
C ASP A 600 22.70 -8.40 11.11
N LYS A 601 21.55 -9.05 10.91
CA LYS A 601 21.28 -9.95 9.79
C LYS A 601 19.88 -9.75 9.25
N LEU A 602 19.78 -9.67 7.92
CA LEU A 602 18.54 -9.68 7.16
C LEU A 602 18.40 -11.01 6.43
N TYR A 603 17.32 -11.72 6.71
CA TYR A 603 16.87 -12.86 5.92
C TYR A 603 15.69 -12.44 5.05
N PHE A 604 15.90 -12.38 3.75
CA PHE A 604 14.86 -12.01 2.80
C PHE A 604 14.10 -13.27 2.36
N GLU A 605 13.21 -13.74 3.23
CA GLU A 605 12.54 -15.03 3.12
C GLU A 605 11.02 -14.92 3.30
N PRO A 606 10.25 -15.86 2.70
CA PRO A 606 8.82 -15.95 2.96
C PRO A 606 8.52 -16.10 4.46
N LEU A 607 7.46 -15.45 4.92
CA LEU A 607 6.98 -15.56 6.30
C LEU A 607 6.06 -16.77 6.45
N THR A 608 6.62 -17.97 6.28
CA THR A 608 5.91 -19.24 6.51
C THR A 608 6.52 -20.03 7.66
N PRO A 609 5.79 -20.97 8.30
CA PRO A 609 6.35 -21.81 9.35
C PRO A 609 7.60 -22.57 8.89
N GLU A 610 7.64 -23.02 7.64
CA GLU A 610 8.78 -23.76 7.09
C GLU A 610 10.03 -22.87 6.97
N ASP A 611 9.88 -21.74 6.25
CA ASP A 611 11.00 -20.87 5.89
C ASP A 611 11.60 -20.21 7.15
N VAL A 612 10.75 -19.80 8.10
CA VAL A 612 11.18 -19.23 9.38
C VAL A 612 11.87 -20.28 10.26
N MET A 613 11.35 -21.51 10.30
CA MET A 613 12.01 -22.58 11.06
C MET A 613 13.38 -22.94 10.51
N ALA A 614 13.58 -22.88 9.19
CA ALA A 614 14.91 -23.11 8.62
C ALA A 614 15.95 -22.11 9.17
N ILE A 615 15.55 -20.85 9.36
CA ILE A 615 16.41 -19.80 9.93
C ILE A 615 16.63 -20.03 11.43
N ILE A 616 15.56 -20.32 12.18
CA ILE A 616 15.64 -20.58 13.62
C ILE A 616 16.51 -21.81 13.91
N ASP A 617 16.37 -22.88 13.13
CA ASP A 617 17.17 -24.09 13.23
C ASP A 617 18.67 -23.80 13.06
N TYR A 618 19.02 -22.84 12.23
CA TYR A 618 20.42 -22.46 12.00
C TYR A 618 20.92 -21.45 13.03
N GLU A 619 20.15 -20.38 13.29
CA GLU A 619 20.59 -19.27 14.14
C GLU A 619 20.48 -19.55 15.63
N GLN A 620 19.56 -20.45 16.05
CA GLN A 620 19.30 -20.80 17.44
C GLN A 620 19.08 -19.56 18.35
N PRO A 621 18.08 -18.70 18.05
CA PRO A 621 17.83 -17.48 18.81
C PRO A 621 17.28 -17.75 20.22
N GLU A 622 17.48 -16.79 21.13
CA GLU A 622 16.90 -16.86 22.48
C GLU A 622 15.39 -16.63 22.46
N GLY A 623 14.90 -15.88 21.48
CA GLY A 623 13.47 -15.59 21.35
C GLY A 623 13.09 -14.99 19.99
N VAL A 624 11.81 -15.12 19.66
CA VAL A 624 11.20 -14.58 18.45
C VAL A 624 10.08 -13.61 18.82
N VAL A 625 10.11 -12.42 18.23
CA VAL A 625 9.09 -11.38 18.39
C VAL A 625 8.09 -11.46 17.23
N ALA A 626 6.85 -11.82 17.52
CA ALA A 626 5.75 -11.92 16.54
C ALA A 626 4.73 -10.76 16.66
N SER A 627 4.66 -10.08 17.80
CA SER A 627 3.60 -9.11 18.12
C SER A 627 3.75 -7.73 17.47
N LEU A 628 4.80 -7.50 16.68
CA LEU A 628 5.09 -6.19 16.07
C LEU A 628 4.92 -6.17 14.53
N GLY A 629 4.95 -7.34 13.88
CA GLY A 629 4.86 -7.49 12.42
C GLY A 629 3.43 -7.64 11.86
N GLY A 630 2.41 -7.19 12.60
CA GLY A 630 1.01 -7.30 12.16
C GLY A 630 0.53 -8.76 12.08
N GLN A 631 -0.49 -9.02 11.24
CA GLN A 631 -1.16 -10.31 11.25
C GLN A 631 -0.29 -11.45 10.74
N THR A 632 0.51 -11.22 9.69
CA THR A 632 1.36 -12.26 9.11
C THR A 632 2.31 -12.82 10.17
N ALA A 633 2.94 -11.97 10.97
CA ALA A 633 3.79 -12.39 12.07
C ALA A 633 3.01 -13.10 13.20
N ILE A 634 1.84 -12.59 13.58
CA ILE A 634 0.99 -13.22 14.62
C ILE A 634 0.57 -14.64 14.23
N ASN A 635 0.17 -14.85 12.97
CA ASN A 635 -0.27 -16.16 12.48
C ASN A 635 0.85 -17.22 12.53
N LEU A 636 2.12 -16.81 12.62
CA LEU A 636 3.26 -17.71 12.76
C LEU A 636 3.56 -18.09 14.22
N ALA A 637 3.08 -17.32 15.20
CA ALA A 637 3.47 -17.51 16.60
C ALA A 637 3.15 -18.91 17.13
N GLU A 638 1.91 -19.38 16.93
CA GLU A 638 1.47 -20.71 17.39
C GLU A 638 2.19 -21.85 16.63
N PRO A 639 2.23 -21.88 15.28
CA PRO A 639 2.99 -22.89 14.55
C PRO A 639 4.46 -22.98 14.94
N LEU A 640 5.11 -21.85 15.25
CA LEU A 640 6.50 -21.82 15.70
C LEU A 640 6.63 -22.34 17.15
N MET A 641 5.75 -21.91 18.05
CA MET A 641 5.74 -22.38 19.44
C MET A 641 5.55 -23.89 19.53
N GLU A 642 4.63 -24.47 18.73
CA GLU A 642 4.42 -25.92 18.65
C GLU A 642 5.67 -26.69 18.19
N ARG A 643 6.57 -26.02 17.45
CA ARG A 643 7.86 -26.56 16.98
C ARG A 643 9.02 -26.27 17.95
N GLY A 644 8.72 -25.77 19.15
CA GLY A 644 9.70 -25.55 20.23
C GLY A 644 10.36 -24.18 20.22
N VAL A 645 9.85 -23.23 19.43
CA VAL A 645 10.36 -21.85 19.39
C VAL A 645 9.87 -21.07 20.60
N THR A 646 10.77 -20.32 21.24
CA THR A 646 10.40 -19.41 22.32
C THR A 646 9.87 -18.10 21.73
N ILE A 647 8.55 -17.91 21.78
CA ILE A 647 7.93 -16.62 21.48
C ILE A 647 8.09 -15.71 22.70
N ILE A 648 8.71 -14.54 22.52
CA ILE A 648 8.92 -13.56 23.58
C ILE A 648 8.00 -12.36 23.41
N GLY A 649 7.64 -11.71 24.52
CA GLY A 649 6.54 -10.75 24.57
C GLY A 649 5.21 -11.45 24.86
N THR A 650 4.12 -10.91 24.33
CA THR A 650 2.79 -11.51 24.47
C THR A 650 2.77 -12.92 23.86
N ASP A 651 2.51 -13.93 24.70
CA ASP A 651 2.56 -15.34 24.30
C ASP A 651 1.31 -15.78 23.51
N CYS A 652 1.36 -16.98 22.92
CA CYS A 652 0.25 -17.53 22.14
C CYS A 652 -1.03 -17.70 22.97
N ALA A 653 -0.91 -17.97 24.28
CA ALA A 653 -2.06 -18.10 25.16
C ALA A 653 -2.76 -16.76 25.41
N ALA A 654 -1.99 -15.67 25.54
CA ALA A 654 -2.50 -14.30 25.65
C ALA A 654 -3.10 -13.82 24.32
N ILE A 655 -2.46 -14.16 23.19
CA ILE A 655 -3.01 -13.89 21.86
C ILE A 655 -4.38 -14.59 21.73
N ALA A 656 -4.45 -15.89 22.02
CA ALA A 656 -5.69 -16.65 21.99
C ALA A 656 -6.76 -16.11 22.95
N ARG A 657 -6.39 -15.66 24.16
CA ARG A 657 -7.36 -15.04 25.10
C ARG A 657 -8.01 -13.77 24.56
N ALA A 658 -7.34 -13.04 23.66
CA ALA A 658 -7.87 -11.81 23.06
C ALA A 658 -8.58 -12.06 21.71
N GLU A 659 -8.04 -12.95 20.87
CA GLU A 659 -8.56 -13.23 19.53
C GLU A 659 -9.66 -14.31 19.52
N ASP A 660 -9.61 -15.31 20.42
CA ASP A 660 -10.69 -16.28 20.57
C ASP A 660 -11.87 -15.65 21.31
N ARG A 661 -13.03 -15.65 20.65
CA ARG A 661 -14.21 -14.99 21.17
C ARG A 661 -14.68 -15.57 22.50
N ASN A 662 -14.72 -16.90 22.68
CA ASN A 662 -15.23 -17.49 23.91
C ASN A 662 -14.32 -17.18 25.10
N GLN A 663 -13.01 -17.26 24.91
CA GLN A 663 -12.03 -16.89 25.92
C GLN A 663 -12.12 -15.40 26.27
N PHE A 664 -12.20 -14.54 25.26
CA PHE A 664 -12.33 -13.10 25.46
C PHE A 664 -13.64 -12.76 26.18
N GLU A 665 -14.74 -13.41 25.81
CA GLU A 665 -16.05 -13.20 26.43
C GLU A 665 -16.08 -13.58 27.91
N ASN A 666 -15.46 -14.71 28.26
CA ASN A 666 -15.33 -15.15 29.64
C ASN A 666 -14.46 -14.18 30.44
N LEU A 667 -13.34 -13.73 29.87
CA LEU A 667 -12.47 -12.76 30.50
C LEU A 667 -13.20 -11.43 30.78
N LEU A 668 -13.98 -10.92 29.84
CA LEU A 668 -14.74 -9.68 30.03
C LEU A 668 -15.77 -9.81 31.16
N ASN A 669 -16.42 -10.98 31.28
CA ASN A 669 -17.35 -11.25 32.38
C ASN A 669 -16.62 -11.32 33.74
N GLU A 670 -15.44 -11.95 33.78
CA GLU A 670 -14.59 -12.01 34.99
C GLU A 670 -14.08 -10.63 35.42
N LEU A 671 -13.77 -9.75 34.46
CA LEU A 671 -13.25 -8.41 34.71
C LEU A 671 -14.35 -7.35 34.96
N ASP A 672 -15.63 -7.74 34.81
CA ASP A 672 -16.80 -6.85 34.85
C ASP A 672 -16.66 -5.68 33.87
N ILE A 673 -16.40 -6.00 32.59
CA ILE A 673 -16.24 -5.04 31.49
C ILE A 673 -17.41 -5.18 30.51
N PRO A 674 -18.18 -4.10 30.24
CA PRO A 674 -19.32 -4.14 29.32
C PRO A 674 -18.88 -4.40 27.87
N ARG A 675 -19.69 -5.18 27.15
CA ARG A 675 -19.60 -5.36 25.69
C ARG A 675 -20.97 -5.27 25.04
N ALA A 676 -21.00 -5.09 23.73
CA ALA A 676 -22.22 -5.28 22.96
C ALA A 676 -22.74 -6.73 23.13
N LYS A 677 -24.05 -6.87 23.36
CA LYS A 677 -24.70 -8.19 23.40
C LYS A 677 -24.68 -8.81 22.01
N GLY A 678 -24.27 -10.06 21.89
CA GLY A 678 -24.24 -10.76 20.61
C GLY A 678 -24.17 -12.27 20.75
N TYR A 679 -24.55 -12.98 19.69
CA TYR A 679 -24.49 -14.44 19.66
C TYR A 679 -24.01 -14.94 18.29
N ALA A 680 -23.35 -16.09 18.30
CA ALA A 680 -22.96 -16.84 17.12
C ALA A 680 -24.15 -17.65 16.59
N VAL A 681 -24.40 -17.57 15.28
CA VAL A 681 -25.45 -18.30 14.58
C VAL A 681 -24.85 -19.02 13.37
N THR A 682 -25.31 -20.24 13.13
CA THR A 682 -24.87 -21.08 11.99
C THR A 682 -25.95 -21.26 10.93
N ASN A 683 -27.16 -20.77 11.18
CA ASN A 683 -28.26 -20.81 10.23
C ASN A 683 -29.07 -19.51 10.25
N ILE A 684 -29.82 -19.30 9.16
CA ILE A 684 -30.54 -18.06 8.89
C ILE A 684 -31.62 -17.78 9.95
N GLU A 685 -32.41 -18.78 10.34
CA GLU A 685 -33.52 -18.61 11.27
C GLU A 685 -33.04 -18.28 12.69
N ASP A 686 -31.97 -18.92 13.15
CA ASP A 686 -31.33 -18.57 14.42
C ASP A 686 -30.79 -17.14 14.40
N GLY A 687 -30.20 -16.69 13.29
CA GLY A 687 -29.80 -15.31 13.10
C GLY A 687 -30.95 -14.32 13.28
N VAL A 688 -32.09 -14.59 12.64
CA VAL A 688 -33.28 -13.74 12.75
C VAL A 688 -33.88 -13.77 14.16
N ARG A 689 -33.91 -14.94 14.81
CA ARG A 689 -34.36 -15.06 16.21
C ARG A 689 -33.48 -14.23 17.15
N VAL A 690 -32.16 -14.38 17.02
CA VAL A 690 -31.16 -13.64 17.80
C VAL A 690 -31.29 -12.13 17.57
N ALA A 691 -31.43 -11.68 16.32
CA ALA A 691 -31.56 -10.27 16.01
C ALA A 691 -32.83 -9.64 16.61
N ASN A 692 -33.94 -10.39 16.66
CA ASN A 692 -35.17 -9.96 17.31
C ASN A 692 -35.07 -9.95 18.84
N GLU A 693 -34.28 -10.85 19.44
CA GLU A 693 -34.01 -10.86 20.89
C GLU A 693 -33.12 -9.69 21.33
N ILE A 694 -32.06 -9.42 20.56
CA ILE A 694 -31.12 -8.32 20.80
C ILE A 694 -31.76 -6.95 20.45
N GLY A 695 -32.58 -6.93 19.41
CA GLY A 695 -33.24 -5.75 18.85
C GLY A 695 -32.40 -5.06 17.76
N TYR A 696 -33.03 -4.72 16.63
CA TYR A 696 -32.41 -3.97 15.53
C TYR A 696 -32.07 -2.52 15.89
N PRO A 697 -31.14 -1.87 15.15
CA PRO A 697 -30.20 -2.49 14.20
C PRO A 697 -29.18 -3.40 14.89
N VAL A 698 -28.63 -4.35 14.13
CA VAL A 698 -27.60 -5.33 14.52
C VAL A 698 -26.39 -5.23 13.58
N LEU A 699 -25.20 -5.48 14.11
CA LEU A 699 -23.98 -5.65 13.34
C LEU A 699 -23.79 -7.15 13.06
N VAL A 700 -23.65 -7.51 11.79
CA VAL A 700 -23.37 -8.90 11.38
C VAL A 700 -21.96 -9.02 10.83
N ARG A 701 -21.25 -10.06 11.27
CA ARG A 701 -19.86 -10.28 10.87
C ARG A 701 -19.49 -11.77 10.86
N PRO A 702 -18.61 -12.21 9.93
CA PRO A 702 -17.98 -13.52 10.03
C PRO A 702 -17.07 -13.63 11.26
N SER A 703 -16.86 -14.84 11.78
CA SER A 703 -16.08 -15.09 13.00
C SER A 703 -14.55 -15.01 12.84
N PHE A 704 -14.01 -15.05 11.60
CA PHE A 704 -12.56 -15.22 11.34
C PHE A 704 -11.94 -14.16 10.41
N VAL A 705 -12.36 -12.89 10.52
CA VAL A 705 -11.96 -11.84 9.56
C VAL A 705 -11.39 -10.59 10.22
N LEU A 706 -10.41 -9.99 9.55
CA LEU A 706 -9.76 -8.73 9.93
C LEU A 706 -10.21 -7.58 9.04
N GLY A 707 -10.01 -6.36 9.54
CA GLY A 707 -10.27 -5.14 8.76
C GLY A 707 -11.75 -4.96 8.39
N GLY A 708 -12.65 -5.58 9.17
CA GLY A 708 -14.09 -5.52 8.97
C GLY A 708 -14.63 -6.27 7.76
N ARG A 709 -13.91 -7.26 7.22
CA ARG A 709 -14.31 -7.94 5.99
C ARG A 709 -15.73 -8.51 6.07
N ALA A 710 -16.56 -8.19 5.07
CA ALA A 710 -17.96 -8.60 4.99
C ALA A 710 -18.82 -8.22 6.22
N MET A 711 -18.40 -7.25 7.04
CA MET A 711 -19.22 -6.74 8.15
C MET A 711 -20.31 -5.79 7.64
N GLN A 712 -21.54 -5.95 8.12
CA GLN A 712 -22.67 -5.12 7.70
C GLN A 712 -23.56 -4.73 8.89
N ILE A 713 -24.13 -3.52 8.83
CA ILE A 713 -25.18 -3.10 9.76
C ILE A 713 -26.52 -3.42 9.10
N VAL A 714 -27.34 -4.19 9.80
CA VAL A 714 -28.63 -4.67 9.33
C VAL A 714 -29.72 -4.16 10.25
N ALA A 715 -30.82 -3.68 9.68
CA ALA A 715 -31.89 -3.02 10.45
C ALA A 715 -33.26 -3.72 10.35
N LYS A 716 -33.39 -4.82 9.60
CA LYS A 716 -34.62 -5.62 9.49
C LYS A 716 -34.36 -7.05 9.01
N ASP A 717 -35.30 -7.94 9.29
CA ASP A 717 -35.24 -9.38 8.99
C ASP A 717 -34.94 -9.69 7.53
N GLU A 718 -35.59 -9.01 6.59
CA GLU A 718 -35.42 -9.24 5.14
C GLU A 718 -33.95 -9.12 4.71
N HIS A 719 -33.26 -8.09 5.20
CA HIS A 719 -31.86 -7.82 4.88
C HIS A 719 -30.93 -8.79 5.59
N LEU A 720 -31.27 -9.17 6.83
CA LEU A 720 -30.50 -10.16 7.58
C LEU A 720 -30.50 -11.51 6.87
N ARG A 721 -31.66 -11.91 6.34
CA ARG A 721 -31.81 -13.14 5.55
C ARG A 721 -30.97 -13.10 4.29
N GLN A 722 -30.97 -11.97 3.58
CA GLN A 722 -30.17 -11.79 2.38
C GLN A 722 -28.67 -11.89 2.70
N TYR A 723 -28.21 -11.20 3.75
CA TYR A 723 -26.82 -11.27 4.20
C TYR A 723 -26.41 -12.69 4.59
N LEU A 724 -27.19 -13.35 5.46
CA LEU A 724 -26.88 -14.70 5.94
C LEU A 724 -26.92 -15.73 4.82
N LYS A 725 -27.79 -15.57 3.81
CA LYS A 725 -27.79 -16.44 2.64
C LYS A 725 -26.45 -16.36 1.90
N THR A 726 -25.97 -15.16 1.63
CA THR A 726 -24.67 -14.96 0.96
C THR A 726 -23.49 -15.38 1.83
N ALA A 727 -23.54 -15.14 3.15
CA ALA A 727 -22.44 -15.44 4.06
C ALA A 727 -22.32 -16.94 4.40
N VAL A 728 -23.45 -17.63 4.61
CA VAL A 728 -23.47 -19.08 4.94
C VAL A 728 -23.15 -19.95 3.71
N GLU A 729 -23.51 -19.51 2.49
CA GLU A 729 -23.13 -20.20 1.25
C GLU A 729 -21.61 -20.19 0.97
N ILE A 730 -20.84 -19.29 1.61
CA ILE A 730 -19.38 -19.16 1.42
C ILE A 730 -18.60 -20.17 2.30
N ASP A 731 -19.13 -20.57 3.46
CA ASP A 731 -18.45 -21.51 4.37
C ASP A 731 -19.47 -22.10 5.39
N GLU A 732 -20.01 -23.30 5.10
CA GLU A 732 -21.06 -23.93 5.94
C GLU A 732 -20.59 -24.26 7.37
N ASP A 733 -19.27 -24.36 7.60
CA ASP A 733 -18.69 -24.78 8.88
C ASP A 733 -18.38 -23.60 9.83
N LYS A 734 -18.57 -22.35 9.41
CA LYS A 734 -18.18 -21.16 10.21
C LYS A 734 -19.38 -20.30 10.66
N PRO A 735 -19.50 -20.00 11.96
CA PRO A 735 -20.61 -19.20 12.47
C PRO A 735 -20.50 -17.72 12.07
N VAL A 736 -21.66 -17.08 11.86
CA VAL A 736 -21.84 -15.63 11.73
C VAL A 736 -22.21 -15.06 13.09
N LEU A 737 -21.61 -13.93 13.47
CA LEU A 737 -21.92 -13.22 14.71
C LEU A 737 -22.97 -12.14 14.44
N VAL A 738 -24.00 -12.10 15.29
CA VAL A 738 -25.04 -11.08 15.29
C VAL A 738 -24.93 -10.30 16.60
N ASP A 739 -24.35 -9.11 16.54
CA ASP A 739 -24.07 -8.22 17.67
C ASP A 739 -25.06 -7.05 17.69
N LYS A 740 -25.39 -6.52 18.88
CA LYS A 740 -26.15 -5.26 19.00
C LYS A 740 -25.31 -4.15 18.39
N TYR A 741 -25.86 -3.44 17.41
CA TYR A 741 -25.26 -2.19 16.97
C TYR A 741 -25.50 -1.11 18.03
N ILE A 742 -24.42 -0.60 18.59
CA ILE A 742 -24.42 0.52 19.53
C ILE A 742 -23.93 1.75 18.77
N GLN A 743 -24.80 2.74 18.61
CA GLN A 743 -24.43 4.02 18.04
C GLN A 743 -23.74 4.87 19.11
N GLY A 744 -22.52 5.31 18.84
CA GLY A 744 -21.75 6.13 19.76
C GLY A 744 -20.50 6.69 19.12
N LYS A 745 -19.68 7.36 19.93
CA LYS A 745 -18.33 7.78 19.54
C LYS A 745 -17.40 6.59 19.68
N GLU A 746 -16.50 6.44 18.72
CA GLU A 746 -15.46 5.42 18.80
C GLU A 746 -14.18 6.03 19.38
N VAL A 747 -13.55 5.31 20.32
CA VAL A 747 -12.35 5.75 21.02
C VAL A 747 -11.35 4.60 21.00
N GLU A 748 -10.10 4.90 20.68
CA GLU A 748 -9.03 3.91 20.59
C GLU A 748 -7.83 4.32 21.45
N ILE A 749 -7.17 3.32 22.02
CA ILE A 749 -5.90 3.50 22.75
C ILE A 749 -4.88 2.48 22.28
N ASP A 750 -3.62 2.90 22.23
CA ASP A 750 -2.48 1.99 22.24
C ASP A 750 -1.88 2.01 23.65
N ALA A 751 -1.54 0.84 24.17
CA ALA A 751 -1.04 0.68 25.52
C ALA A 751 0.11 -0.35 25.56
N ILE A 752 0.95 -0.25 26.59
CA ILE A 752 2.06 -1.16 26.82
C ILE A 752 1.89 -1.76 28.21
N CYS A 753 2.05 -3.08 28.32
CA CYS A 753 1.97 -3.81 29.58
C CYS A 753 3.26 -4.61 29.79
N ASP A 754 3.86 -4.54 30.98
CA ASP A 754 5.04 -5.35 31.36
C ASP A 754 4.68 -6.58 32.21
N GLY A 755 3.39 -6.91 32.26
CA GLY A 755 2.82 -7.99 33.07
C GLY A 755 2.48 -7.55 34.50
N ARG A 756 2.78 -6.31 34.90
CA ARG A 756 2.50 -5.78 36.24
C ARG A 756 1.90 -4.38 36.19
N ASP A 757 2.49 -3.51 35.38
CA ASP A 757 2.10 -2.14 35.16
C ASP A 757 1.64 -1.97 33.70
N VAL A 758 0.79 -0.97 33.47
CA VAL A 758 0.29 -0.60 32.13
C VAL A 758 0.57 0.87 31.92
N PHE A 759 1.00 1.22 30.71
CA PHE A 759 1.26 2.57 30.26
C PHE A 759 0.38 2.90 29.05
N VAL A 760 -0.37 4.00 29.13
CA VAL A 760 -1.21 4.53 28.06
C VAL A 760 -0.68 5.93 27.72
N PRO A 761 0.04 6.13 26.61
CA PRO A 761 0.62 7.43 26.23
C PRO A 761 -0.42 8.48 25.83
N GLY A 762 -1.61 8.06 25.37
CA GLY A 762 -2.66 8.94 24.87
C GLY A 762 -3.95 8.19 24.56
N ILE A 763 -5.07 8.91 24.57
CA ILE A 763 -6.38 8.42 24.15
C ILE A 763 -6.79 9.16 22.87
N MET A 764 -7.19 8.41 21.84
CA MET A 764 -7.59 8.97 20.55
C MET A 764 -9.10 8.86 20.36
N GLU A 765 -9.73 9.94 19.92
CA GLU A 765 -11.16 10.00 19.64
C GLU A 765 -11.40 10.08 18.13
N LEU A 766 -12.28 9.22 17.60
CA LEU A 766 -12.63 9.23 16.18
C LEU A 766 -13.71 10.28 15.89
N VAL A 767 -13.64 10.91 14.72
CA VAL A 767 -14.65 11.86 14.24
C VAL A 767 -15.92 11.13 13.83
N GLU A 768 -15.78 10.12 12.98
CA GLU A 768 -16.89 9.29 12.55
C GLU A 768 -17.44 8.44 13.71
N ARG A 769 -18.76 8.38 13.83
CA ARG A 769 -19.43 7.48 14.78
C ARG A 769 -19.16 6.01 14.46
N THR A 770 -19.46 5.14 15.43
CA THR A 770 -19.40 3.68 15.25
C THR A 770 -20.11 3.24 13.97
N GLY A 771 -19.57 2.23 13.29
CA GLY A 771 -20.06 1.77 11.99
C GLY A 771 -19.23 2.24 10.80
N VAL A 772 -18.26 3.13 11.02
CA VAL A 772 -17.10 3.32 10.14
C VAL A 772 -15.90 2.66 10.80
N HIS A 773 -15.16 1.85 10.04
CA HIS A 773 -13.98 1.16 10.56
C HIS A 773 -12.92 2.16 11.05
N SER A 774 -12.28 1.92 12.21
CA SER A 774 -11.23 2.78 12.78
C SER A 774 -10.12 3.21 11.81
N GLY A 775 -9.69 2.28 10.96
CA GLY A 775 -8.71 2.55 9.89
C GLY A 775 -9.18 3.56 8.82
N ASP A 776 -10.48 3.74 8.63
CA ASP A 776 -11.09 4.66 7.67
C ASP A 776 -11.69 5.92 8.34
N SER A 777 -11.49 6.08 9.64
CA SER A 777 -11.95 7.24 10.42
C SER A 777 -10.83 8.24 10.66
N ILE A 778 -11.21 9.51 10.79
CA ILE A 778 -10.32 10.58 11.25
C ILE A 778 -10.12 10.38 12.77
N SER A 779 -8.86 10.30 13.20
CA SER A 779 -8.49 10.06 14.60
C SER A 779 -7.82 11.30 15.19
N VAL A 780 -8.24 11.71 16.39
CA VAL A 780 -7.80 12.96 17.04
C VAL A 780 -7.18 12.69 18.41
N TYR A 781 -5.97 13.21 18.62
CA TYR A 781 -5.30 13.26 19.92
C TYR A 781 -4.93 14.70 20.30
N PRO A 782 -5.12 15.13 21.56
CA PRO A 782 -5.96 14.48 22.57
C PRO A 782 -7.44 14.48 22.18
N THR A 783 -8.24 13.66 22.86
CA THR A 783 -9.70 13.61 22.65
C THR A 783 -10.35 14.98 22.79
N PHE A 784 -11.32 15.30 21.95
CA PHE A 784 -11.89 16.65 21.84
C PHE A 784 -13.28 16.80 22.46
N SER A 785 -13.99 15.70 22.74
CA SER A 785 -15.37 15.78 23.25
C SER A 785 -15.74 14.80 24.37
N ILE A 786 -14.97 13.74 24.62
CA ILE A 786 -15.27 12.82 25.73
C ILE A 786 -14.93 13.40 27.11
N SER A 787 -15.67 13.00 28.14
CA SER A 787 -15.50 13.50 29.50
C SER A 787 -14.32 12.85 30.24
N ASN A 788 -13.78 13.52 31.27
CA ASN A 788 -12.75 12.94 32.13
C ASN A 788 -13.22 11.67 32.86
N LYS A 789 -14.53 11.52 33.08
CA LYS A 789 -15.14 10.29 33.63
C LYS A 789 -14.91 9.12 32.66
N VAL A 790 -15.23 9.31 31.38
CA VAL A 790 -15.03 8.32 30.32
C VAL A 790 -13.54 7.96 30.19
N LYS A 791 -12.64 8.96 30.16
CA LYS A 791 -11.18 8.71 30.16
C LYS A 791 -10.76 7.83 31.33
N GLY A 792 -11.24 8.12 32.54
CA GLY A 792 -10.96 7.32 33.73
C GLY A 792 -11.41 5.86 33.61
N ILE A 793 -12.59 5.61 33.03
CA ILE A 793 -13.11 4.25 32.78
C ILE A 793 -12.24 3.52 31.76
N ILE A 794 -11.89 4.17 30.65
CA ILE A 794 -11.01 3.61 29.61
C ILE A 794 -9.67 3.18 30.21
N LEU A 795 -9.03 4.03 31.02
CA LEU A 795 -7.76 3.72 31.67
C LEU A 795 -7.88 2.55 32.66
N GLN A 796 -8.99 2.44 33.39
CA GLN A 796 -9.25 1.30 34.27
C GLN A 796 -9.40 0.00 33.47
N TYR A 797 -10.14 0.03 32.36
CA TYR A 797 -10.27 -1.13 31.49
C TYR A 797 -8.94 -1.52 30.85
N ALA A 798 -8.16 -0.54 30.36
CA ALA A 798 -6.83 -0.79 29.81
C ALA A 798 -5.93 -1.54 30.80
N LYS A 799 -5.91 -1.10 32.07
CA LYS A 799 -5.15 -1.77 33.13
C LYS A 799 -5.66 -3.19 33.40
N LYS A 800 -6.97 -3.37 33.54
CA LYS A 800 -7.58 -4.69 33.79
C LYS A 800 -7.30 -5.66 32.65
N LEU A 801 -7.44 -5.21 31.41
CA LEU A 801 -7.27 -6.02 30.21
C LEU A 801 -5.81 -6.38 29.96
N GLY A 802 -4.88 -5.43 30.08
CA GLY A 802 -3.45 -5.72 29.92
C GLY A 802 -2.98 -6.85 30.85
N LEU A 803 -3.40 -6.80 32.12
CA LEU A 803 -3.06 -7.82 33.12
C LEU A 803 -3.88 -9.11 32.95
N GLY A 804 -5.18 -9.00 32.70
CA GLY A 804 -6.09 -10.15 32.57
C GLY A 804 -5.83 -11.00 31.33
N ILE A 805 -5.46 -10.36 30.21
CA ILE A 805 -5.05 -11.05 28.99
C ILE A 805 -3.63 -11.62 29.15
N GLY A 806 -2.78 -11.02 29.99
CA GLY A 806 -1.37 -11.41 30.13
C GLY A 806 -0.49 -10.81 29.04
N ILE A 807 -0.72 -9.54 28.71
CA ILE A 807 0.06 -8.81 27.71
C ILE A 807 1.49 -8.54 28.23
N ILE A 808 2.49 -8.75 27.37
CA ILE A 808 3.87 -8.32 27.55
C ILE A 808 4.33 -7.60 26.27
N GLY A 809 4.32 -6.27 26.30
CA GLY A 809 4.57 -5.42 25.13
C GLY A 809 3.33 -4.61 24.74
N LEU A 810 3.17 -4.35 23.44
CA LEU A 810 2.10 -3.53 22.88
C LEU A 810 0.76 -4.27 22.78
N PHE A 811 -0.31 -3.53 23.03
CA PHE A 811 -1.67 -3.93 22.72
C PHE A 811 -2.53 -2.69 22.44
N ASN A 812 -3.60 -2.88 21.67
CA ASN A 812 -4.55 -1.84 21.30
C ASN A 812 -5.95 -2.22 21.76
N ILE A 813 -6.76 -1.23 22.15
CA ILE A 813 -8.14 -1.43 22.58
C ILE A 813 -9.04 -0.41 21.92
N GLN A 814 -10.16 -0.87 21.40
CA GLN A 814 -11.20 -0.04 20.79
C GLN A 814 -12.47 -0.06 21.65
N PHE A 815 -13.08 1.10 21.82
CA PHE A 815 -14.24 1.33 22.68
C PHE A 815 -15.34 2.08 21.93
N ILE A 816 -16.58 1.85 22.37
CA ILE A 816 -17.75 2.68 22.06
C ILE A 816 -18.10 3.49 23.30
N VAL A 817 -18.29 4.79 23.12
CA VAL A 817 -18.84 5.70 24.14
C VAL A 817 -20.21 6.14 23.65
N ASP A 818 -21.26 5.69 24.33
CA ASP A 818 -22.63 6.07 23.97
C ASP A 818 -23.01 7.48 24.46
N ASP A 819 -24.25 7.90 24.18
CA ASP A 819 -24.77 9.21 24.57
C ASP A 819 -24.92 9.42 26.09
N LYS A 820 -24.80 8.35 26.88
CA LYS A 820 -24.89 8.34 28.35
C LYS A 820 -23.52 8.27 29.02
N ASP A 821 -22.43 8.39 28.25
CA ASP A 821 -21.06 8.18 28.70
C ASP A 821 -20.80 6.74 29.22
N ASP A 822 -21.58 5.75 28.76
CA ASP A 822 -21.29 4.33 29.02
C ASP A 822 -20.23 3.83 28.03
N VAL A 823 -19.25 3.08 28.53
CA VAL A 823 -18.08 2.60 27.78
C VAL A 823 -18.19 1.11 27.53
N TYR A 824 -18.27 0.72 26.26
CA TYR A 824 -18.33 -0.67 25.81
C TYR A 824 -17.07 -1.02 25.05
N ILE A 825 -16.57 -2.25 25.22
CA ILE A 825 -15.44 -2.74 24.44
C ILE A 825 -15.87 -3.28 23.08
N ILE A 826 -15.10 -2.96 22.04
CA ILE A 826 -15.24 -3.54 20.69
C ILE A 826 -14.33 -4.75 20.59
N GLU A 827 -13.01 -4.52 20.66
CA GLU A 827 -11.97 -5.53 20.52
C GLU A 827 -10.69 -5.13 21.26
N VAL A 828 -9.85 -6.13 21.54
CA VAL A 828 -8.47 -5.95 22.00
C VAL A 828 -7.55 -6.64 21.02
N ASN A 829 -6.57 -5.91 20.50
CA ASN A 829 -5.53 -6.45 19.64
C ASN A 829 -4.25 -6.63 20.48
N PRO A 830 -3.82 -7.87 20.80
CA PRO A 830 -2.68 -8.15 21.69
C PRO A 830 -1.31 -7.97 20.99
N ARG A 831 -1.22 -6.93 20.14
CA ARG A 831 -0.10 -6.64 19.25
C ARG A 831 0.01 -5.15 18.96
N SER A 832 1.06 -4.77 18.22
CA SER A 832 1.14 -3.45 17.59
C SER A 832 -0.09 -3.18 16.71
N SER A 833 -0.50 -1.92 16.65
CA SER A 833 -1.62 -1.44 15.85
C SER A 833 -1.12 -0.44 14.81
N ARG A 834 -1.98 -0.11 13.85
CA ARG A 834 -1.68 0.90 12.84
C ARG A 834 -1.54 2.33 13.42
N THR A 835 -2.07 2.59 14.62
CA THR A 835 -2.01 3.92 15.23
C THR A 835 -0.75 4.16 16.06
N VAL A 836 0.05 3.11 16.28
CA VAL A 836 1.32 3.19 17.03
C VAL A 836 2.27 4.27 16.49
N PRO A 837 2.53 4.39 15.17
CA PRO A 837 3.39 5.46 14.67
C PRO A 837 2.80 6.85 14.92
N PHE A 838 1.53 7.06 14.55
CA PHE A 838 0.82 8.33 14.76
C PHE A 838 0.88 8.77 16.24
N LEU A 839 0.53 7.87 17.16
CA LEU A 839 0.51 8.18 18.58
C LEU A 839 1.93 8.38 19.13
N SER A 840 2.92 7.64 18.62
CA SER A 840 4.33 7.85 19.00
C SER A 840 4.81 9.25 18.63
N LYS A 841 4.48 9.72 17.42
CA LYS A 841 4.82 11.08 16.95
C LYS A 841 4.07 12.16 17.70
N ALA A 842 2.78 11.97 17.94
CA ALA A 842 1.94 12.95 18.61
C ALA A 842 2.31 13.14 20.09
N THR A 843 2.59 12.03 20.79
CA THR A 843 2.89 12.03 22.23
C THR A 843 4.38 12.23 22.53
N GLY A 844 5.26 11.89 21.58
CA GLY A 844 6.71 11.91 21.75
C GLY A 844 7.26 10.71 22.52
N TYR A 845 6.44 9.69 22.80
CA TYR A 845 6.88 8.41 23.36
C TYR A 845 7.08 7.41 22.23
N SER A 846 8.28 6.84 22.09
CA SER A 846 8.52 5.80 21.09
C SER A 846 7.93 4.46 21.56
N LEU A 847 6.68 4.19 21.18
CA LEU A 847 5.93 3.07 21.75
C LEU A 847 6.50 1.71 21.33
N ALA A 848 7.00 1.58 20.10
CA ALA A 848 7.66 0.38 19.62
C ALA A 848 8.97 0.11 20.38
N ASP A 849 9.76 1.14 20.68
CA ASP A 849 10.99 1.00 21.48
C ASP A 849 10.67 0.60 22.92
N ILE A 850 9.73 1.29 23.58
CA ILE A 850 9.32 1.01 24.96
C ILE A 850 8.82 -0.44 25.09
N ALA A 851 7.99 -0.87 24.15
CA ALA A 851 7.45 -2.22 24.15
C ALA A 851 8.52 -3.28 23.85
N THR A 852 9.49 -2.97 22.99
CA THR A 852 10.62 -3.87 22.74
C THR A 852 11.48 -4.05 23.98
N GLU A 853 11.77 -2.98 24.73
CA GLU A 853 12.47 -3.06 26.02
C GLU A 853 11.69 -3.92 27.03
N VAL A 854 10.36 -3.80 27.07
CA VAL A 854 9.49 -4.68 27.87
C VAL A 854 9.60 -6.15 27.44
N ILE A 855 9.54 -6.42 26.13
CA ILE A 855 9.67 -7.77 25.55
C ILE A 855 11.03 -8.38 25.91
N LEU A 856 12.08 -7.56 26.00
CA LEU A 856 13.44 -7.96 26.41
C LEU A 856 13.59 -8.08 27.95
N GLY A 857 12.54 -7.83 28.72
CA GLY A 857 12.48 -8.05 30.17
C GLY A 857 12.70 -6.81 31.03
N LYS A 858 12.78 -5.60 30.46
CA LYS A 858 12.92 -4.35 31.22
C LYS A 858 11.56 -3.73 31.51
N SER A 859 11.19 -3.68 32.78
CA SER A 859 9.89 -3.16 33.21
C SER A 859 9.68 -1.68 32.85
N LEU A 860 8.42 -1.23 32.77
CA LEU A 860 8.07 0.16 32.50
C LEU A 860 8.72 1.12 33.52
N LYS A 861 8.77 0.72 34.80
CA LYS A 861 9.41 1.49 35.87
C LYS A 861 10.92 1.62 35.70
N GLU A 862 11.61 0.56 35.24
CA GLU A 862 13.04 0.62 34.90
C GLU A 862 13.33 1.49 33.68
N GLN A 863 12.34 1.71 32.82
CA GLN A 863 12.39 2.66 31.72
C GLN A 863 12.03 4.10 32.15
N GLY A 864 11.65 4.32 33.41
CA GLY A 864 11.27 5.62 33.95
C GLY A 864 9.80 6.00 33.75
N LEU A 865 8.95 5.03 33.36
CA LEU A 865 7.52 5.21 33.16
C LEU A 865 6.77 4.74 34.41
N PHE A 866 6.39 5.69 35.27
CA PHE A 866 5.73 5.42 36.56
C PHE A 866 4.22 5.62 36.53
N ASP A 867 3.74 6.51 35.65
CA ASP A 867 2.33 6.86 35.56
C ASP A 867 1.60 5.97 34.55
N LEU A 868 0.34 5.63 34.84
CA LEU A 868 -0.54 4.93 33.89
C LEU A 868 -0.85 5.80 32.67
N TYR A 869 -1.03 7.10 32.89
CA TYR A 869 -1.41 8.07 31.87
C TYR A 869 -0.65 9.38 32.10
N PRO A 870 0.28 9.77 31.20
CA PRO A 870 1.01 11.03 31.33
C PRO A 870 0.11 12.23 31.01
N ALA A 871 0.61 13.44 31.29
CA ALA A 871 -0.09 14.66 30.89
C ALA A 871 -0.26 14.74 29.36
N GLU A 872 -1.46 15.09 28.92
CA GLU A 872 -1.78 15.31 27.51
C GLU A 872 -0.98 16.49 26.95
N LYS A 873 -0.68 16.45 25.64
CA LYS A 873 -0.09 17.59 24.95
C LYS A 873 -1.06 18.77 24.89
N GLU A 874 -0.52 19.99 24.89
CA GLU A 874 -1.29 21.23 24.74
C GLU A 874 -1.71 21.53 23.28
N ARG A 875 -1.39 20.62 22.35
CA ARG A 875 -1.61 20.74 20.91
C ARG A 875 -2.51 19.60 20.41
N TYR A 876 -3.30 19.87 19.39
CA TYR A 876 -4.08 18.85 18.68
C TYR A 876 -3.30 18.25 17.53
N TYR A 877 -3.45 16.95 17.38
CA TYR A 877 -2.90 16.10 16.33
C TYR A 877 -4.05 15.32 15.72
N VAL A 878 -4.16 15.39 14.40
CA VAL A 878 -5.26 14.79 13.65
C VAL A 878 -4.67 13.89 12.58
N LYS A 879 -5.13 12.64 12.56
CA LYS A 879 -4.83 11.64 11.55
C LYS A 879 -6.01 11.52 10.60
N VAL A 880 -5.80 11.69 9.30
CA VAL A 880 -6.85 11.54 8.28
C VAL A 880 -6.47 10.39 7.34
N PRO A 881 -7.37 9.44 7.07
CA PRO A 881 -7.14 8.34 6.15
C PRO A 881 -7.15 8.80 4.69
N VAL A 882 -6.38 8.10 3.86
CA VAL A 882 -6.26 8.34 2.41
C VAL A 882 -6.77 7.13 1.64
N PHE A 883 -7.54 7.39 0.58
CA PHE A 883 -8.22 6.37 -0.22
C PHE A 883 -7.74 6.38 -1.67
N SER A 884 -7.69 5.19 -2.27
CA SER A 884 -7.32 4.98 -3.69
C SER A 884 -8.53 4.62 -4.58
N PHE A 885 -9.72 5.18 -4.30
CA PHE A 885 -10.96 4.88 -5.04
C PHE A 885 -10.89 5.16 -6.54
N ASN A 886 -10.05 6.13 -6.95
CA ASN A 886 -9.82 6.47 -8.35
C ASN A 886 -9.00 5.40 -9.11
N LYS A 887 -8.33 4.48 -8.40
CA LYS A 887 -7.52 3.39 -8.98
C LYS A 887 -8.29 2.08 -9.08
N ILE A 888 -9.16 1.80 -8.11
CA ILE A 888 -9.97 0.57 -8.09
C ILE A 888 -11.38 0.86 -8.62
N LYS A 889 -11.54 0.83 -9.95
CA LYS A 889 -12.86 0.96 -10.60
C LYS A 889 -13.83 -0.09 -10.02
N GLY A 890 -15.09 0.28 -9.83
CA GLY A 890 -16.13 -0.61 -9.31
C GLY A 890 -16.19 -0.74 -7.79
N LEU A 891 -15.19 -0.23 -7.06
CA LEU A 891 -15.27 -0.08 -5.61
C LEU A 891 -16.16 1.12 -5.25
N ASP A 892 -17.11 0.90 -4.34
CA ASP A 892 -17.97 1.98 -3.86
C ASP A 892 -17.21 2.88 -2.87
N ALA A 893 -17.13 4.18 -3.18
CA ALA A 893 -16.49 5.21 -2.36
C ALA A 893 -17.39 5.62 -1.18
N TYR A 894 -17.71 4.64 -0.32
CA TYR A 894 -18.58 4.81 0.85
C TYR A 894 -17.92 4.22 2.11
N LEU A 895 -17.91 4.98 3.20
CA LEU A 895 -17.36 4.54 4.50
C LEU A 895 -18.25 3.46 5.13
N SER A 896 -17.65 2.41 5.67
CA SER A 896 -18.39 1.24 6.20
C SER A 896 -17.61 0.56 7.31
N PRO A 897 -18.18 -0.48 7.95
CA PRO A 897 -17.44 -1.30 8.90
C PRO A 897 -16.23 -2.03 8.28
N GLU A 898 -16.16 -2.16 6.95
CA GLU A 898 -14.98 -2.67 6.24
C GLU A 898 -14.02 -1.54 5.80
N MET A 899 -12.74 -1.67 6.17
CA MET A 899 -11.65 -0.70 5.88
C MET A 899 -11.27 -0.68 4.38
N LYS A 900 -11.06 0.50 3.81
CA LYS A 900 -10.70 0.71 2.40
C LYS A 900 -9.53 1.66 2.17
N SER A 901 -9.09 2.39 3.18
CA SER A 901 -7.94 3.30 3.11
C SER A 901 -6.63 2.56 2.82
N THR A 902 -5.73 3.24 2.11
CA THR A 902 -4.40 2.73 1.72
C THR A 902 -3.27 3.36 2.52
N GLY A 903 -3.51 4.51 3.15
CA GLY A 903 -2.52 5.23 3.94
C GLY A 903 -3.17 6.32 4.80
N GLU A 904 -2.33 7.16 5.42
CA GLU A 904 -2.76 8.20 6.35
C GLU A 904 -1.89 9.46 6.26
N ALA A 905 -2.48 10.58 6.66
CA ALA A 905 -1.84 11.89 6.75
C ALA A 905 -2.03 12.48 8.15
N ILE A 906 -1.06 13.26 8.62
CA ILE A 906 -1.14 13.99 9.89
C ILE A 906 -1.27 15.50 9.68
N GLY A 907 -2.00 16.16 10.59
CA GLY A 907 -1.97 17.61 10.77
C GLY A 907 -1.96 17.95 12.26
N TYR A 908 -1.25 19.02 12.62
CA TYR A 908 -1.16 19.46 14.01
C TYR A 908 -1.16 20.99 14.13
N ASP A 909 -1.81 21.49 15.17
CA ASP A 909 -1.90 22.91 15.51
C ASP A 909 -2.48 23.08 16.92
N ASP A 910 -2.23 24.22 17.55
CA ASP A 910 -2.74 24.52 18.89
C ASP A 910 -4.27 24.66 18.90
N LYS A 911 -4.89 24.83 17.72
CA LYS A 911 -6.34 24.74 17.51
C LYS A 911 -6.73 23.50 16.71
N LEU A 912 -7.75 22.78 17.19
CA LEU A 912 -8.29 21.59 16.52
C LEU A 912 -8.69 21.83 15.06
N SER A 913 -9.41 22.92 14.78
CA SER A 913 -9.85 23.30 13.42
C SER A 913 -8.67 23.48 12.44
N ARG A 914 -7.56 24.06 12.89
CA ARG A 914 -6.36 24.24 12.06
C ARG A 914 -5.58 22.94 11.89
N ALA A 915 -5.48 22.13 12.94
CA ALA A 915 -4.89 20.79 12.87
C ALA A 915 -5.67 19.92 11.86
N MET A 916 -6.99 19.97 11.94
CA MET A 916 -7.91 19.31 11.02
C MET A 916 -7.76 19.83 9.59
N GLN A 917 -7.71 21.16 9.39
CA GLN A 917 -7.47 21.75 8.08
C GLN A 917 -6.19 21.20 7.43
N LYS A 918 -5.09 21.19 8.19
CA LYS A 918 -3.82 20.63 7.71
C LYS A 918 -3.98 19.16 7.35
N ALA A 919 -4.55 18.35 8.23
CA ALA A 919 -4.69 16.91 8.00
C ALA A 919 -5.56 16.59 6.76
N LEU A 920 -6.68 17.31 6.57
CA LEU A 920 -7.56 17.16 5.40
C LEU A 920 -6.85 17.56 4.09
N ILE A 921 -6.10 18.67 4.08
CA ILE A 921 -5.32 19.05 2.89
C ILE A 921 -4.21 18.03 2.62
N ALA A 922 -3.54 17.56 3.67
CA ALA A 922 -2.47 16.58 3.57
C ALA A 922 -2.93 15.19 3.09
N SER A 923 -4.20 14.84 3.31
CA SER A 923 -4.81 13.60 2.79
C SER A 923 -5.21 13.70 1.31
N GLY A 924 -5.04 14.86 0.69
CA GLY A 924 -5.39 15.13 -0.71
C GLY A 924 -6.78 15.72 -0.91
N MET A 925 -7.53 16.04 0.15
CA MET A 925 -8.82 16.71 0.00
C MET A 925 -8.64 18.16 -0.45
N THR A 926 -9.44 18.58 -1.43
CA THR A 926 -9.49 19.97 -1.86
C THR A 926 -10.55 20.71 -1.05
N LEU A 927 -10.11 21.63 -0.20
CA LEU A 927 -10.98 22.50 0.59
C LEU A 927 -11.26 23.81 -0.16
N GLN A 928 -12.43 23.91 -0.77
CA GLN A 928 -12.94 25.13 -1.40
C GLN A 928 -13.86 25.88 -0.44
N ASN A 929 -13.80 27.23 -0.45
CA ASN A 929 -14.69 28.09 0.33
C ASN A 929 -15.83 28.73 -0.50
N TYR A 930 -15.95 28.35 -1.77
CA TYR A 930 -17.06 28.72 -2.66
C TYR A 930 -17.37 27.59 -3.65
N GLY A 931 -18.44 27.75 -4.43
CA GLY A 931 -18.83 26.84 -5.52
C GLY A 931 -20.18 26.21 -5.29
N THR A 932 -20.35 24.96 -5.75
CA THR A 932 -21.61 24.22 -5.66
C THR A 932 -21.46 22.98 -4.78
N VAL A 933 -22.46 22.72 -3.93
CA VAL A 933 -22.61 21.48 -3.16
C VAL A 933 -23.78 20.69 -3.73
N ILE A 934 -23.50 19.47 -4.20
CA ILE A 934 -24.54 18.51 -4.59
C ILE A 934 -24.91 17.67 -3.36
N VAL A 935 -26.20 17.66 -3.01
CA VAL A 935 -26.72 16.98 -1.81
C VAL A 935 -27.72 15.90 -2.21
N THR A 936 -27.44 14.67 -1.80
CA THR A 936 -28.35 13.53 -2.01
C THR A 936 -28.37 12.63 -0.78
N LEU A 937 -29.44 12.76 0.01
CA LEU A 937 -29.54 12.16 1.34
C LEU A 937 -30.51 10.99 1.37
N ALA A 938 -30.26 10.06 2.29
CA ALA A 938 -31.27 9.16 2.81
C ALA A 938 -32.35 9.92 3.57
N ASP A 939 -33.57 9.39 3.62
CA ASP A 939 -34.68 10.05 4.34
C ASP A 939 -34.40 10.19 5.84
N GLU A 940 -33.75 9.19 6.44
CA GLU A 940 -33.38 9.17 7.86
C GLU A 940 -32.32 10.23 8.24
N ASP A 941 -31.51 10.67 7.27
CA ASP A 941 -30.43 11.64 7.50
C ASP A 941 -30.86 13.10 7.29
N LYS A 942 -32.06 13.34 6.75
CA LYS A 942 -32.50 14.69 6.34
C LYS A 942 -32.53 15.69 7.50
N GLU A 943 -33.06 15.27 8.65
CA GLU A 943 -33.15 16.12 9.85
C GLU A 943 -31.77 16.47 10.40
N GLU A 944 -30.84 15.50 10.43
CA GLU A 944 -29.46 15.73 10.89
C GLU A 944 -28.68 16.62 9.91
N ALA A 945 -28.87 16.41 8.60
CA ALA A 945 -28.14 17.13 7.56
C ALA A 945 -28.64 18.57 7.34
N LEU A 946 -29.92 18.87 7.65
CA LEU A 946 -30.51 20.20 7.45
C LEU A 946 -29.67 21.35 8.02
N PRO A 947 -29.25 21.35 9.30
CA PRO A 947 -28.39 22.40 9.84
C PRO A 947 -27.02 22.46 9.15
N LEU A 948 -26.48 21.34 8.67
CA LEU A 948 -25.18 21.29 7.98
C LEU A 948 -25.27 21.92 6.58
N VAL A 949 -26.30 21.56 5.80
CA VAL A 949 -26.54 22.14 4.47
C VAL A 949 -26.83 23.64 4.57
N ARG A 950 -27.55 24.06 5.64
CA ARG A 950 -27.77 25.48 5.90
C ARG A 950 -26.46 26.24 6.12
N ARG A 951 -25.48 25.68 6.84
CA ARG A 951 -24.16 26.31 7.02
C ARG A 951 -23.43 26.53 5.69
N PHE A 952 -23.46 25.55 4.76
CA PHE A 952 -22.96 25.77 3.39
C PHE A 952 -23.70 26.89 2.67
N TYR A 953 -25.03 26.91 2.74
CA TYR A 953 -25.86 27.95 2.12
C TYR A 953 -25.54 29.35 2.67
N ASP A 954 -25.41 29.48 3.99
CA ASP A 954 -25.12 30.75 4.68
C ASP A 954 -23.69 31.26 4.37
N MET A 955 -22.76 30.35 4.04
CA MET A 955 -21.43 30.71 3.51
C MET A 955 -21.45 31.13 2.04
N GLY A 956 -22.58 30.99 1.33
CA GLY A 956 -22.76 31.43 -0.05
C GLY A 956 -22.56 30.33 -1.11
N PHE A 957 -22.55 29.06 -0.74
CA PHE A 957 -22.53 27.97 -1.72
C PHE A 957 -23.87 27.85 -2.47
N ASN A 958 -23.80 27.47 -3.74
CA ASN A 958 -24.98 27.02 -4.46
C ASN A 958 -25.34 25.61 -4.00
N ILE A 959 -26.63 25.36 -3.73
CA ILE A 959 -27.11 24.03 -3.36
C ILE A 959 -27.86 23.42 -4.54
N GLU A 960 -27.37 22.27 -5.01
CA GLU A 960 -28.05 21.40 -5.97
C GLU A 960 -28.40 20.10 -5.27
N ALA A 961 -29.58 19.53 -5.51
CA ALA A 961 -29.98 18.31 -4.81
C ALA A 961 -30.94 17.44 -5.62
N THR A 962 -30.95 16.14 -5.31
CA THR A 962 -31.91 15.18 -5.88
C THR A 962 -33.33 15.52 -5.46
N VAL A 963 -34.33 15.19 -6.28
CA VAL A 963 -35.73 15.63 -6.12
C VAL A 963 -36.25 15.58 -4.67
N GLY A 964 -36.15 14.43 -4.00
CA GLY A 964 -36.62 14.26 -2.63
C GLY A 964 -35.86 15.08 -1.59
N THR A 965 -34.55 15.27 -1.79
CA THR A 965 -33.70 16.11 -0.92
C THR A 965 -33.98 17.59 -1.17
N ALA A 966 -34.10 18.00 -2.45
CA ALA A 966 -34.35 19.38 -2.84
C ALA A 966 -35.70 19.91 -2.34
N ASN A 967 -36.74 19.08 -2.36
CA ASN A 967 -38.06 19.47 -1.85
C ASN A 967 -38.00 19.72 -0.34
N PHE A 968 -37.41 18.80 0.42
CA PHE A 968 -37.20 18.94 1.85
C PHE A 968 -36.40 20.21 2.22
N LEU A 969 -35.31 20.50 1.51
CA LEU A 969 -34.48 21.69 1.76
C LEU A 969 -35.24 22.99 1.45
N LYS A 970 -36.05 23.02 0.37
CA LYS A 970 -36.88 24.18 0.00
C LYS A 970 -37.98 24.47 1.02
N GLU A 971 -38.63 23.44 1.54
CA GLU A 971 -39.62 23.58 2.62
C GLU A 971 -39.01 24.24 3.86
N HIS A 972 -37.72 24.01 4.09
CA HIS A 972 -36.95 24.64 5.16
C HIS A 972 -36.20 25.90 4.69
N GLY A 973 -36.63 26.56 3.63
CA GLY A 973 -36.14 27.88 3.23
C GLY A 973 -34.74 27.92 2.60
N ILE A 974 -34.15 26.78 2.23
CA ILE A 974 -32.86 26.72 1.53
C ILE A 974 -33.10 26.70 0.02
N ARG A 975 -32.65 27.75 -0.68
CA ARG A 975 -32.78 27.83 -2.14
C ARG A 975 -31.94 26.74 -2.79
N THR A 976 -32.62 25.78 -3.44
CA THR A 976 -31.99 24.57 -3.98
C THR A 976 -32.40 24.36 -5.44
N ARG A 977 -31.45 24.06 -6.33
CA ARG A 977 -31.74 23.61 -7.71
C ARG A 977 -31.97 22.09 -7.70
N VAL A 978 -33.00 21.65 -8.41
CA VAL A 978 -33.35 20.22 -8.50
C VAL A 978 -32.56 19.59 -9.63
N LEU A 979 -31.95 18.44 -9.37
CA LEU A 979 -31.34 17.58 -10.37
C LEU A 979 -32.04 16.23 -10.39
N LYS A 980 -32.27 15.68 -11.58
CA LYS A 980 -32.83 14.34 -11.77
C LYS A 980 -31.73 13.27 -11.76
N LYS A 981 -32.07 12.06 -11.31
CA LYS A 981 -31.15 10.92 -11.24
C LYS A 981 -31.05 10.14 -12.56
N LEU A 982 -30.10 9.21 -12.65
CA LEU A 982 -29.91 8.35 -13.82
C LEU A 982 -31.15 7.47 -14.08
N LEU A 983 -31.71 6.87 -13.03
CA LEU A 983 -32.95 6.08 -13.12
C LEU A 983 -34.18 6.91 -13.57
N GLU A 984 -34.10 8.24 -13.50
CA GLU A 984 -35.12 9.16 -14.04
C GLU A 984 -34.83 9.58 -15.49
N GLY A 985 -33.82 8.96 -16.13
CA GLY A 985 -33.42 9.21 -17.52
C GLY A 985 -32.60 10.50 -17.71
N SER A 986 -31.90 10.97 -16.68
CA SER A 986 -31.17 12.25 -16.68
C SER A 986 -29.68 12.08 -16.38
N GLU A 987 -28.83 12.83 -17.09
CA GLU A 987 -27.39 12.93 -16.81
C GLU A 987 -27.00 14.22 -16.06
N GLU A 988 -27.96 15.06 -15.66
CA GLU A 988 -27.72 16.40 -15.10
C GLU A 988 -26.73 16.44 -13.93
N ILE A 989 -26.75 15.44 -13.04
CA ILE A 989 -25.82 15.35 -11.90
C ILE A 989 -24.38 15.10 -12.39
N PHE A 990 -24.21 14.16 -13.32
CA PHE A 990 -22.91 13.82 -13.88
C PHE A 990 -22.35 14.97 -14.71
N ASP A 991 -23.20 15.65 -15.47
CA ASP A 991 -22.83 16.83 -16.25
C ASP A 991 -22.37 17.99 -15.33
N SER A 992 -23.07 18.20 -14.20
CA SER A 992 -22.68 19.19 -13.19
C SER A 992 -21.29 18.88 -12.61
N ILE A 993 -21.05 17.63 -12.21
CA ILE A 993 -19.75 17.17 -11.69
C ILE A 993 -18.64 17.34 -12.74
N ARG A 994 -18.86 16.87 -13.97
CA ARG A 994 -17.88 16.91 -15.07
C ARG A 994 -17.59 18.34 -15.55
N ALA A 995 -18.50 19.29 -15.32
CA ALA A 995 -18.29 20.70 -15.66
C ALA A 995 -17.28 21.39 -14.74
N GLY A 996 -16.90 20.78 -13.61
CA GLY A 996 -15.77 21.23 -12.78
C GLY A 996 -16.05 22.38 -11.81
N TYR A 997 -17.31 22.82 -11.66
CA TYR A 997 -17.70 23.86 -10.69
C TYR A 997 -18.26 23.31 -9.36
N VAL A 998 -18.43 21.98 -9.27
CA VAL A 998 -18.88 21.31 -8.05
C VAL A 998 -17.71 21.16 -7.10
N SER A 999 -17.86 21.75 -5.91
CA SER A 999 -16.83 21.72 -4.87
C SER A 999 -16.96 20.49 -3.98
N TYR A 1000 -18.21 20.14 -3.62
CA TYR A 1000 -18.50 19.07 -2.68
C TYR A 1000 -19.69 18.24 -3.13
N VAL A 1001 -19.63 16.93 -2.89
CA VAL A 1001 -20.78 16.02 -2.98
C VAL A 1001 -21.04 15.45 -1.60
N ILE A 1002 -22.25 15.64 -1.07
CA ILE A 1002 -22.72 15.00 0.15
C ILE A 1002 -23.69 13.90 -0.26
N ASN A 1003 -23.30 12.66 -0.06
CA ASN A 1003 -24.13 11.53 -0.41
C ASN A 1003 -24.19 10.47 0.70
N THR A 1004 -25.32 10.42 1.40
CA THR A 1004 -25.62 9.40 2.39
C THR A 1004 -26.49 8.28 1.79
N ARG A 1005 -26.57 7.14 2.48
CA ARG A 1005 -27.37 5.97 2.07
C ARG A 1005 -28.21 5.51 3.26
N ALA A 1006 -29.45 5.11 3.00
CA ALA A 1006 -30.27 4.53 4.06
C ALA A 1006 -29.70 3.16 4.44
N ILE A 1007 -29.52 2.90 5.73
CA ILE A 1007 -29.13 1.57 6.24
C ILE A 1007 -30.19 0.52 5.82
N LEU A 1008 -31.42 0.98 5.60
CA LEU A 1008 -32.63 0.20 5.32
C LEU A 1008 -32.95 -0.07 3.84
N SER A 1009 -32.21 0.44 2.86
CA SER A 1009 -32.57 0.28 1.42
C SER A 1009 -31.54 -0.51 0.61
N GLY A 1010 -31.90 -1.73 0.19
CA GLY A 1010 -31.15 -2.48 -0.84
C GLY A 1010 -31.37 -1.97 -2.28
N VAL A 1011 -32.36 -1.08 -2.51
CA VAL A 1011 -32.88 -0.75 -3.86
C VAL A 1011 -32.31 0.56 -4.45
N HIS A 1012 -31.66 1.42 -3.65
CA HIS A 1012 -31.12 2.72 -4.11
C HIS A 1012 -29.60 2.71 -4.39
N TYR A 1013 -28.99 1.53 -4.51
CA TYR A 1013 -27.54 1.40 -4.64
C TYR A 1013 -26.99 2.02 -5.94
N GLU A 1014 -27.65 1.82 -7.08
CA GLU A 1014 -27.06 2.11 -8.39
C GLU A 1014 -26.80 3.62 -8.63
N ASP A 1015 -27.80 4.48 -8.41
CA ASP A 1015 -27.65 5.93 -8.60
C ASP A 1015 -26.59 6.53 -7.66
N GLY A 1016 -26.64 6.15 -6.37
CA GLY A 1016 -25.70 6.66 -5.38
C GLY A 1016 -24.26 6.26 -5.68
N VAL A 1017 -24.04 4.98 -6.02
CA VAL A 1017 -22.71 4.47 -6.43
C VAL A 1017 -22.21 5.22 -7.66
N ALA A 1018 -23.07 5.44 -8.68
CA ALA A 1018 -22.70 6.17 -9.88
C ALA A 1018 -22.29 7.62 -9.57
N ILE A 1019 -23.04 8.33 -8.72
CA ILE A 1019 -22.73 9.71 -8.31
C ILE A 1019 -21.39 9.77 -7.58
N ARG A 1020 -21.17 8.90 -6.58
CA ARG A 1020 -19.92 8.85 -5.81
C ARG A 1020 -18.72 8.53 -6.71
N ARG A 1021 -18.88 7.56 -7.61
CA ARG A 1021 -17.86 7.21 -8.60
C ARG A 1021 -17.52 8.40 -9.49
N CYS A 1022 -18.53 9.10 -10.02
CA CYS A 1022 -18.31 10.26 -10.87
C CYS A 1022 -17.58 11.38 -10.11
N ALA A 1023 -17.92 11.62 -8.84
CA ALA A 1023 -17.22 12.60 -8.00
C ALA A 1023 -15.73 12.23 -7.85
N VAL A 1024 -15.44 10.98 -7.49
CA VAL A 1024 -14.06 10.46 -7.35
C VAL A 1024 -13.28 10.55 -8.67
N GLU A 1025 -13.88 10.15 -9.79
CA GLU A 1025 -13.25 10.20 -11.12
C GLU A 1025 -12.91 11.63 -11.56
N ASN A 1026 -13.64 12.64 -11.06
CA ASN A 1026 -13.41 14.06 -11.39
C ASN A 1026 -12.67 14.84 -10.29
N GLY A 1027 -12.16 14.16 -9.25
CA GLY A 1027 -11.44 14.81 -8.15
C GLY A 1027 -12.29 15.74 -7.28
N VAL A 1028 -13.61 15.56 -7.27
CA VAL A 1028 -14.53 16.34 -6.43
C VAL A 1028 -14.56 15.73 -5.02
N THR A 1029 -14.41 16.57 -4.00
CA THR A 1029 -14.42 16.13 -2.59
C THR A 1029 -15.79 15.53 -2.23
N LEU A 1030 -15.79 14.25 -1.84
CA LEU A 1030 -16.98 13.47 -1.53
C LEU A 1030 -17.08 13.22 -0.02
N PHE A 1031 -18.28 13.42 0.54
CA PHE A 1031 -18.62 13.06 1.91
C PHE A 1031 -19.74 12.03 1.97
N SER A 1032 -19.47 10.91 2.64
CA SER A 1032 -20.47 9.87 2.93
C SER A 1032 -20.88 9.81 4.40
N SER A 1033 -20.26 10.61 5.27
CA SER A 1033 -20.55 10.73 6.70
C SER A 1033 -20.86 12.18 7.06
N LEU A 1034 -21.97 12.40 7.77
CA LEU A 1034 -22.35 13.73 8.26
C LEU A 1034 -21.45 14.23 9.39
N ASP A 1035 -20.80 13.31 10.12
CA ASP A 1035 -19.81 13.66 11.16
C ASP A 1035 -18.61 14.37 10.53
N THR A 1036 -18.09 13.83 9.42
CA THR A 1036 -17.01 14.45 8.65
C THR A 1036 -17.44 15.80 8.07
N VAL A 1037 -18.67 15.91 7.54
CA VAL A 1037 -19.22 17.19 7.03
C VAL A 1037 -19.23 18.26 8.11
N ARG A 1038 -19.65 17.91 9.34
CA ARG A 1038 -19.71 18.84 10.47
C ARG A 1038 -18.34 19.43 10.78
N ILE A 1039 -17.31 18.58 10.84
CA ILE A 1039 -15.93 18.99 11.09
C ILE A 1039 -15.38 19.85 9.94
N VAL A 1040 -15.64 19.49 8.69
CA VAL A 1040 -15.22 20.30 7.53
C VAL A 1040 -15.88 21.68 7.56
N LEU A 1041 -17.16 21.77 7.93
CA LEU A 1041 -17.82 23.05 8.08
C LEU A 1041 -17.19 23.91 9.19
N ASP A 1042 -16.78 23.31 10.32
CA ASP A 1042 -16.07 24.04 11.39
C ASP A 1042 -14.75 24.62 10.86
N VAL A 1043 -14.03 23.88 10.02
CA VAL A 1043 -12.81 24.35 9.33
C VAL A 1043 -13.12 25.47 8.34
N LEU A 1044 -14.13 25.30 7.49
CA LEU A 1044 -14.51 26.28 6.48
C LEU A 1044 -15.00 27.60 7.11
N GLU A 1045 -15.77 27.54 8.19
CA GLU A 1045 -16.27 28.74 8.86
C GLU A 1045 -15.18 29.54 9.57
N GLU A 1046 -14.11 28.90 10.07
CA GLU A 1046 -12.96 29.62 10.63
C GLU A 1046 -12.09 30.24 9.54
N THR A 1047 -12.04 29.63 8.35
CA THR A 1047 -11.16 30.07 7.24
C THR A 1047 -11.84 30.98 6.22
N THR A 1048 -13.18 31.02 6.21
CA THR A 1048 -13.97 31.83 5.28
C THR A 1048 -14.40 33.12 5.92
N ASN A 1049 -14.07 34.25 5.28
CA ASN A 1049 -14.58 35.55 5.71
C ASN A 1049 -16.09 35.63 5.44
N LYS A 1050 -16.89 35.79 6.50
CA LYS A 1050 -18.33 36.00 6.37
C LYS A 1050 -18.63 37.43 5.92
N VAL A 1051 -19.71 37.59 5.17
CA VAL A 1051 -20.26 38.90 4.80
C VAL A 1051 -21.55 39.11 5.56
N SER A 1052 -21.67 40.23 6.26
CA SER A 1052 -22.87 40.61 7.00
C SER A 1052 -23.22 42.07 6.72
N THR A 1053 -24.51 42.40 6.79
CA THR A 1053 -24.92 43.81 6.81
C THR A 1053 -24.50 44.45 8.13
N ILE A 1054 -24.38 45.77 8.17
CA ILE A 1054 -23.91 46.51 9.37
C ILE A 1054 -24.84 46.33 10.59
N ASP A 1055 -26.09 45.93 10.35
CA ASP A 1055 -27.15 45.73 11.31
C ASP A 1055 -27.50 44.25 11.56
N ALA A 1056 -26.80 43.31 10.90
CA ALA A 1056 -26.94 41.89 11.18
C ALA A 1056 -26.49 41.60 12.62
N LYS A 1057 -27.35 40.94 13.40
CA LYS A 1057 -27.08 40.57 14.80
C LYS A 1057 -26.30 39.28 14.91
#